data_AF-A0A7C4FMI1-F1
#
_entry.id   AF-A0A7C4FMI1-F1
#
_cell.length_a   1.000
_cell.length_b   1.000
_cell.length_c   1.000
_cell.angle_alpha   90.00
_cell.angle_beta   90.00
_cell.angle_gamma   90.00
#
_symmetry.space_group_name_H-M   'P 1'
#
loop_
_entity.id
_entity.type
_entity.pdbx_description
1 polymer ?
#
loop_
_entity_poly.entity_id
_entity_poly.type
_entity_poly.pdbx_seq_one_letter_code
_entity_poly.pdbx_strand_id
1 'polypeptide(L)'
;MKRLRAQARGLGLACVVFAVSLISSISDGQTVIYTRANAPSAPAVEQMPLRDAVTKDDVTWRFQKAVPVGRFVNGDFYVVGPATVVEIQPAPLWGDEVKDVTDYEKERRKTEELIRNGTVLNPPAANALTNFDSRSRNFTANGRVRPPIELKPGDVLVSSVSEATPHAVSGGTSPIKSVSLLTCLREPVPADAFRPSYGDRSQTIYLARNLHRERLLNLPVPAGAPDYRALARDYSTPWLEIHYYGVSATRSQRPYGRANCQAGVEACLSLLLDYPAEEKEPLLIGYVQYGIDLYGLVKNGHPGWIGDGGWGAGRKWPMVFAGLMLDRPEMTRVSREFPATVLAEDHQVYYDDCWTGAGVCFAFDNKNGSKRADGWGAYEHWHPSRWDSAHGQYYRCDMTGSTWVGQALIIHMLRAEKAWDGAAFLDYCDRWMYEPDPGFGTWGKQGEGYRAWPWFKEMWEKYRTNPPTPSPSGEGPWPTDGWKRKNPPKDSDSVAVAIGPCRELRVRGEPFFPLMMWAETPKRIPLAKALGMNTIAEGNFLSAELDNAVSNKEFLDEAAKAGLYGIFGADMRVAGHPNLLGWIHVDEPDRVLGRPASEWRRLFPGFEMMLFTPDQRVPKVCPPQEIVSTAWAWMKKVGPTRPVFLTLGGQMLPGEGSLDQEVKDKEFPAYLPYCDFVSCAVYPLTAGHAAGRTSAVASALAHLRKMAGPDKPLFAWVEAGPRVTGVVRHAQDIRAARQQGVRNFLGTTTGPAPTALQVRAEAWMAVIAGASALGYRGFEGFADMSLDPAVEAELKRINGQIARLAREILAPASSRTVRMVMDGAIPCHWKATEEHGVLTLFCQSLDESGRGAAEIFVSGLRQGAVVEVVDEGRTLSAQEEKFTDAFAPLGEHIYRIRF
;
A
#
# COMPACT_ATOMS: atom_id res chain seq x y z
N MET A 1 5.52 -1.36 -77.44
CA MET A 1 6.43 -0.45 -78.16
C MET A 1 7.84 -0.75 -77.69
N LYS A 2 8.60 -1.53 -78.46
CA LYS A 2 9.58 -1.06 -79.47
C LYS A 2 10.91 -0.60 -78.84
N ARG A 3 11.87 -1.53 -78.75
CA ARG A 3 13.26 -1.52 -79.31
C ARG A 3 14.18 -2.36 -78.39
N LEU A 4 14.55 -3.59 -78.76
CA LEU A 4 15.58 -4.02 -79.74
C LEU A 4 17.03 -3.79 -79.21
N ARG A 5 17.72 -4.88 -78.81
CA ARG A 5 18.90 -5.52 -79.47
C ARG A 5 20.25 -5.01 -78.90
N ALA A 6 21.36 -5.74 -78.85
CA ALA A 6 21.76 -7.15 -78.99
C ALA A 6 23.31 -7.21 -78.84
N GLN A 7 23.83 -8.35 -78.35
CA GLN A 7 25.07 -9.06 -78.73
C GLN A 7 26.48 -8.40 -78.67
N ALA A 8 27.41 -9.05 -77.95
CA ALA A 8 28.62 -9.76 -78.44
C ALA A 8 29.44 -10.32 -77.23
N ARG A 9 29.61 -11.65 -77.03
CA ARG A 9 30.77 -12.51 -77.43
C ARG A 9 32.14 -11.86 -77.12
N GLY A 10 33.15 -12.44 -76.47
CA GLY A 10 33.47 -13.78 -75.94
C GLY A 10 35.01 -13.88 -75.79
N LEU A 11 35.49 -14.61 -74.76
CA LEU A 11 36.84 -15.16 -74.50
C LEU A 11 38.13 -14.28 -74.60
N GLY A 12 38.99 -14.35 -73.56
CA GLY A 12 40.45 -14.17 -73.74
C GLY A 12 41.27 -13.70 -72.52
N LEU A 13 41.67 -14.65 -71.68
CA LEU A 13 42.95 -14.80 -70.96
C LEU A 13 43.82 -13.58 -70.49
N ALA A 14 44.16 -13.65 -69.19
CA ALA A 14 45.43 -13.26 -68.53
C ALA A 14 45.84 -11.78 -68.41
N CYS A 15 45.86 -11.26 -67.18
CA CYS A 15 47.09 -10.75 -66.56
C CYS A 15 46.93 -10.67 -65.03
N VAL A 16 47.86 -11.33 -64.35
CA VAL A 16 48.11 -11.30 -62.91
C VAL A 16 48.73 -9.95 -62.54
N VAL A 17 48.38 -9.42 -61.36
CA VAL A 17 49.22 -8.72 -60.36
C VAL A 17 48.41 -7.62 -59.63
N PHE A 18 48.52 -7.63 -58.29
CA PHE A 18 47.92 -6.79 -57.24
C PHE A 18 46.55 -7.17 -56.68
N ALA A 19 46.55 -7.98 -55.61
CA ALA A 19 45.51 -7.97 -54.58
C ALA A 19 46.18 -8.00 -53.19
N VAL A 20 46.41 -6.81 -52.64
CA VAL A 20 46.62 -6.55 -51.20
C VAL A 20 45.36 -5.85 -50.71
N SER A 21 44.82 -6.37 -49.60
CA SER A 21 43.88 -5.74 -48.67
C SER A 21 42.61 -5.08 -49.21
N LEU A 22 41.48 -5.75 -49.01
CA LEU A 22 40.18 -5.13 -48.72
C LEU A 22 39.24 -6.17 -48.09
N ILE A 23 39.24 -6.26 -46.76
CA ILE A 23 38.06 -6.71 -46.00
C ILE A 23 37.75 -5.58 -45.03
N SER A 24 36.85 -4.69 -45.45
CA SER A 24 35.97 -3.89 -44.60
C SER A 24 35.01 -3.12 -45.50
N SER A 25 33.95 -3.78 -45.92
CA SER A 25 32.65 -3.14 -46.08
C SER A 25 31.58 -4.17 -45.77
N ILE A 26 30.60 -3.72 -45.00
CA ILE A 26 29.43 -4.43 -44.50
C ILE A 26 28.83 -5.26 -45.63
N SER A 27 29.01 -6.58 -45.57
CA SER A 27 28.12 -7.51 -46.29
C SER A 27 26.85 -7.65 -45.47
N ASP A 28 25.70 -7.72 -46.14
CA ASP A 28 24.43 -8.29 -45.68
C ASP A 28 24.65 -9.71 -45.11
N GLY A 29 25.27 -9.82 -43.95
CA GLY A 29 25.55 -11.08 -43.29
C GLY A 29 24.31 -11.55 -42.57
N GLN A 30 23.61 -12.53 -43.13
CA GLN A 30 22.58 -13.28 -42.40
C GLN A 30 23.11 -13.71 -41.03
N THR A 31 22.35 -13.43 -39.97
CA THR A 31 22.65 -13.93 -38.62
C THR A 31 22.78 -15.45 -38.65
N VAL A 32 23.95 -15.97 -38.25
CA VAL A 32 24.16 -17.42 -38.20
C VAL A 32 23.53 -17.98 -36.93
N ILE A 33 22.56 -18.87 -37.08
CA ILE A 33 21.99 -19.63 -35.96
C ILE A 33 22.82 -20.90 -35.76
N TYR A 34 23.47 -20.99 -34.61
CA TYR A 34 24.22 -22.17 -34.22
C TYR A 34 23.29 -23.21 -33.58
N THR A 35 23.44 -24.45 -34.02
CA THR A 35 22.75 -25.65 -33.57
C THR A 35 23.79 -26.75 -33.36
N ARG A 36 23.38 -27.89 -32.79
CA ARG A 36 24.28 -29.05 -32.66
C ARG A 36 24.73 -29.61 -34.02
N ALA A 37 23.94 -29.39 -35.07
CA ALA A 37 24.24 -29.92 -36.41
C ALA A 37 25.31 -29.11 -37.17
N ASN A 38 25.43 -27.81 -36.90
CA ASN A 38 26.42 -26.91 -37.50
C ASN A 38 27.38 -26.33 -36.44
N ALA A 39 27.72 -27.15 -35.44
CA ALA A 39 28.52 -26.73 -34.30
C ALA A 39 29.94 -26.32 -34.72
N PRO A 40 30.35 -25.03 -34.59
CA PRO A 40 31.75 -24.64 -34.81
C PRO A 40 32.68 -25.30 -33.79
N SER A 41 33.87 -25.68 -34.24
CA SER A 41 34.98 -26.02 -33.35
C SER A 41 35.65 -24.75 -32.81
N ALA A 42 36.31 -24.84 -31.66
CA ALA A 42 37.20 -23.78 -31.22
C ALA A 42 38.41 -23.71 -32.19
N PRO A 43 38.84 -22.50 -32.60
CA PRO A 43 40.05 -22.37 -33.40
C PRO A 43 41.29 -22.75 -32.56
N ALA A 44 42.33 -23.26 -33.20
CA ALA A 44 43.64 -23.36 -32.55
C ALA A 44 44.21 -21.95 -32.27
N VAL A 45 44.99 -21.78 -31.21
CA VAL A 45 45.53 -20.47 -30.81
C VAL A 45 46.34 -19.84 -31.95
N GLU A 46 47.08 -20.65 -32.68
CA GLU A 46 47.94 -20.24 -33.81
C GLU A 46 47.13 -19.76 -35.02
N GLN A 47 45.84 -20.13 -35.10
CA GLN A 47 44.93 -19.74 -36.17
C GLN A 47 44.09 -18.51 -35.83
N MET A 48 44.18 -18.02 -34.59
CA MET A 48 43.45 -16.83 -34.17
C MET A 48 44.08 -15.57 -34.79
N PRO A 49 43.27 -14.57 -35.15
CA PRO A 49 43.79 -13.31 -35.64
C PRO A 49 44.58 -12.59 -34.54
N LEU A 50 45.84 -12.28 -34.84
CA LEU A 50 46.65 -11.40 -34.01
C LEU A 50 46.22 -9.95 -34.24
N ARG A 51 45.89 -9.24 -33.16
CA ARG A 51 45.46 -7.84 -33.20
C ARG A 51 46.24 -7.03 -32.18
N ASP A 52 46.64 -5.83 -32.55
CA ASP A 52 47.27 -4.83 -31.69
C ASP A 52 46.24 -3.96 -30.96
N ALA A 53 44.99 -3.92 -31.43
CA ALA A 53 43.87 -3.27 -30.77
C ALA A 53 42.51 -3.91 -31.12
N VAL A 54 41.52 -3.70 -30.26
CA VAL A 54 40.12 -4.09 -30.47
C VAL A 54 39.16 -2.98 -30.02
N THR A 55 38.03 -2.83 -30.72
CA THR A 55 37.05 -1.77 -30.45
C THR A 55 35.63 -2.34 -30.31
N LYS A 56 34.94 -2.04 -29.21
CA LYS A 56 33.53 -2.39 -28.93
C LYS A 56 32.82 -1.23 -28.21
N ASP A 57 31.61 -0.89 -28.64
CA ASP A 57 30.73 0.15 -28.05
C ASP A 57 31.43 1.47 -27.69
N ASP A 58 32.26 1.96 -28.61
CA ASP A 58 33.08 3.18 -28.51
C ASP A 58 34.28 3.11 -27.56
N VAL A 59 34.61 1.92 -27.04
CA VAL A 59 35.86 1.66 -26.31
C VAL A 59 36.84 0.93 -27.21
N THR A 60 38.05 1.46 -27.34
CA THR A 60 39.19 0.78 -27.97
C THR A 60 40.23 0.44 -26.91
N TRP A 61 40.67 -0.82 -26.86
CA TRP A 61 41.82 -1.25 -26.06
C TRP A 61 43.00 -1.54 -27.00
N ARG A 62 44.16 -0.92 -26.74
CA ARG A 62 45.41 -1.21 -27.45
C ARG A 62 46.32 -2.06 -26.58
N PHE A 63 46.92 -3.08 -27.17
CA PHE A 63 47.83 -4.01 -26.51
C PHE A 63 49.29 -3.59 -26.71
N GLN A 64 50.15 -3.94 -25.76
CA GLN A 64 51.60 -3.71 -25.84
C GLN A 64 52.23 -4.40 -27.07
N LYS A 65 51.67 -5.54 -27.47
CA LYS A 65 52.03 -6.31 -28.66
C LYS A 65 50.77 -6.96 -29.23
N ALA A 66 50.79 -7.37 -30.49
CA ALA A 66 49.67 -8.09 -31.06
C ALA A 66 49.38 -9.40 -30.28
N VAL A 67 48.12 -9.64 -29.91
CA VAL A 67 47.67 -10.82 -29.15
C VAL A 67 46.60 -11.61 -29.90
N PRO A 68 46.44 -12.91 -29.64
CA PRO A 68 45.35 -13.70 -30.20
C PRO A 68 43.99 -13.20 -29.69
N VAL A 69 43.12 -12.79 -30.62
CA VAL A 69 41.80 -12.22 -30.30
C VAL A 69 40.68 -13.06 -30.89
N GLY A 70 39.65 -13.31 -30.09
CA GLY A 70 38.40 -13.93 -30.54
C GLY A 70 37.18 -13.09 -30.19
N ARG A 71 36.00 -13.56 -30.63
CA ARG A 71 34.71 -12.96 -30.30
C ARG A 71 33.75 -14.02 -29.78
N PHE A 72 32.97 -13.64 -28.78
CA PHE A 72 31.81 -14.41 -28.31
C PHE A 72 30.61 -14.21 -29.25
N VAL A 73 29.60 -15.05 -29.11
CA VAL A 73 28.38 -15.02 -29.94
C VAL A 73 27.58 -13.73 -29.80
N ASN A 74 27.67 -13.04 -28.66
CA ASN A 74 27.07 -11.73 -28.43
C ASN A 74 27.89 -10.57 -29.02
N GLY A 75 29.06 -10.85 -29.62
CA GLY A 75 29.94 -9.87 -30.23
C GLY A 75 31.01 -9.26 -29.30
N ASP A 76 31.02 -9.61 -28.01
CA ASP A 76 32.06 -9.17 -27.08
C ASP A 76 33.41 -9.83 -27.42
N PHE A 77 34.51 -9.16 -27.10
CA PHE A 77 35.86 -9.64 -27.39
C PHE A 77 36.48 -10.43 -26.23
N TYR A 78 37.33 -11.38 -26.59
CA TYR A 78 38.29 -11.98 -25.67
C TYR A 78 39.69 -12.03 -26.25
N VAL A 79 40.69 -12.04 -25.37
CA VAL A 79 42.09 -12.36 -25.67
C VAL A 79 42.43 -13.73 -25.09
N VAL A 80 43.40 -14.43 -25.69
CA VAL A 80 43.87 -15.73 -25.19
C VAL A 80 45.28 -15.63 -24.62
N GLY A 81 45.43 -16.04 -23.36
CA GLY A 81 46.66 -15.91 -22.59
C GLY A 81 46.91 -14.50 -22.06
N PRO A 82 48.02 -14.28 -21.33
CA PRO A 82 48.35 -12.98 -20.75
C PRO A 82 48.48 -11.87 -21.80
N ALA A 83 47.89 -10.71 -21.52
CA ALA A 83 47.92 -9.54 -22.38
C ALA A 83 48.10 -8.26 -21.56
N THR A 84 48.78 -7.25 -22.11
CA THR A 84 48.93 -5.95 -21.45
C THR A 84 48.25 -4.89 -22.28
N VAL A 85 47.22 -4.25 -21.72
CA VAL A 85 46.55 -3.10 -22.33
C VAL A 85 47.35 -1.84 -21.98
N VAL A 86 47.85 -1.13 -22.99
CA VAL A 86 48.72 0.06 -22.83
C VAL A 86 47.99 1.36 -23.12
N GLU A 87 46.85 1.30 -23.81
CA GLU A 87 46.03 2.47 -24.12
C GLU A 87 44.56 2.07 -24.14
N ILE A 88 43.70 2.97 -23.68
CA ILE A 88 42.24 2.86 -23.78
C ILE A 88 41.72 4.16 -24.38
N GLN A 89 40.84 4.07 -25.37
CA GLN A 89 40.16 5.21 -25.98
C GLN A 89 38.64 5.06 -25.84
N PRO A 90 37.91 6.04 -25.27
CA PRO A 90 38.43 7.27 -24.66
C PRO A 90 39.29 6.99 -23.41
N ALA A 91 40.28 7.85 -23.16
CA ALA A 91 41.20 7.68 -22.05
C ALA A 91 40.48 7.84 -20.69
N PRO A 92 40.78 6.98 -19.70
CA PRO A 92 40.39 7.23 -18.31
C PRO A 92 41.07 8.50 -17.82
N LEU A 93 40.29 9.54 -17.49
CA LEU A 93 40.81 10.83 -16.99
C LEU A 93 40.75 10.84 -15.48
N TRP A 94 41.85 11.15 -14.78
CA TRP A 94 41.94 11.10 -13.32
C TRP A 94 42.37 12.45 -12.76
N GLY A 95 41.81 12.83 -11.61
CA GLY A 95 42.29 13.99 -10.87
C GLY A 95 42.21 15.28 -11.68
N ASP A 96 43.33 15.98 -11.76
CA ASP A 96 43.46 17.23 -12.50
C ASP A 96 43.24 17.07 -14.02
N GLU A 97 43.24 15.85 -14.57
CA GLU A 97 42.92 15.59 -15.98
C GLU A 97 41.44 15.84 -16.28
N VAL A 98 40.57 15.73 -15.27
CA VAL A 98 39.13 16.04 -15.38
C VAL A 98 38.94 17.56 -15.42
N LYS A 99 38.56 18.10 -16.57
CA LYS A 99 38.41 19.55 -16.78
C LYS A 99 36.98 20.06 -16.61
N ASP A 100 36.01 19.17 -16.74
CA ASP A 100 34.57 19.42 -16.65
C ASP A 100 34.04 19.15 -15.22
N VAL A 101 34.72 19.67 -14.20
CA VAL A 101 34.35 19.44 -12.80
C VAL A 101 33.06 20.17 -12.46
N THR A 102 32.02 19.40 -12.09
CA THR A 102 30.71 19.95 -11.73
C THR A 102 30.70 20.51 -10.30
N ASP A 103 29.77 21.43 -10.00
CA ASP A 103 29.62 21.94 -8.63
C ASP A 103 29.21 20.84 -7.64
N TYR A 104 28.42 19.87 -8.10
CA TYR A 104 28.08 18.66 -7.34
C TYR A 104 29.34 17.89 -6.87
N GLU A 105 30.33 17.76 -7.76
CA GLU A 105 31.60 17.10 -7.45
C GLU A 105 32.47 17.94 -6.51
N LYS A 106 32.60 19.25 -6.76
CA LYS A 106 33.40 20.17 -5.90
C LYS A 106 32.95 20.13 -4.44
N GLU A 107 31.66 19.95 -4.20
CA GLU A 107 31.09 19.87 -2.85
C GLU A 107 31.31 18.51 -2.15
N ARG A 108 31.57 17.43 -2.90
CA ARG A 108 31.48 16.05 -2.37
C ARG A 108 32.71 15.20 -2.59
N ARG A 109 33.62 15.63 -3.46
CA ARG A 109 34.75 14.84 -3.94
C ARG A 109 36.02 15.64 -3.80
N LYS A 110 37.10 14.94 -3.45
CA LYS A 110 38.44 15.51 -3.56
C LYS A 110 38.90 15.42 -5.01
N THR A 111 39.84 16.28 -5.42
CA THR A 111 40.36 16.29 -6.79
C THR A 111 40.86 14.90 -7.18
N GLU A 112 41.65 14.23 -6.34
CA GLU A 112 42.19 12.89 -6.58
C GLU A 112 41.13 11.78 -6.72
N GLU A 113 39.87 12.05 -6.40
CA GLU A 113 38.75 11.12 -6.57
C GLU A 113 38.07 11.26 -7.94
N LEU A 114 38.27 12.38 -8.64
CA LEU A 114 37.61 12.70 -9.90
C LEU A 114 38.01 11.73 -11.01
N ILE A 115 37.01 11.26 -11.76
CA ILE A 115 37.21 10.34 -12.89
C ILE A 115 36.18 10.51 -14.01
N ARG A 116 36.63 10.32 -15.25
CA ARG A 116 35.81 10.10 -16.46
C ARG A 116 36.32 8.85 -17.19
N ASN A 117 35.45 8.18 -17.93
CA ASN A 117 35.77 6.96 -18.70
C ASN A 117 36.49 5.91 -17.85
N GLY A 118 36.03 5.72 -16.61
CA GLY A 118 36.68 4.82 -15.67
C GLY A 118 36.77 3.40 -16.21
N THR A 119 37.79 2.68 -15.74
CA THR A 119 38.06 1.29 -16.10
C THR A 119 38.29 0.49 -14.83
N VAL A 120 37.77 -0.73 -14.80
CA VAL A 120 37.77 -1.62 -13.64
C VAL A 120 38.20 -3.01 -14.09
N LEU A 121 39.22 -3.55 -13.42
CA LEU A 121 39.60 -4.94 -13.55
C LEU A 121 38.76 -5.76 -12.56
N ASN A 122 38.07 -6.79 -13.06
CA ASN A 122 37.30 -7.72 -12.23
C ASN A 122 36.31 -7.01 -11.28
N PRO A 123 35.26 -6.35 -11.80
CA PRO A 123 34.31 -5.63 -10.96
C PRO A 123 33.73 -6.55 -9.86
N PRO A 124 33.49 -6.01 -8.66
CA PRO A 124 33.02 -6.81 -7.53
C PRO A 124 31.55 -7.23 -7.73
N ALA A 125 31.20 -8.39 -7.18
CA ALA A 125 29.81 -8.81 -7.02
C ALA A 125 29.19 -8.12 -5.80
N ALA A 126 29.08 -6.79 -5.86
CA ALA A 126 28.57 -5.98 -4.76
C ALA A 126 27.48 -5.02 -5.25
N ASN A 127 26.60 -4.63 -4.34
CA ASN A 127 25.47 -3.75 -4.62
C ASN A 127 25.64 -2.43 -3.86
N ALA A 128 26.38 -1.45 -4.40
CA ALA A 128 26.43 -0.13 -3.78
C ALA A 128 27.00 0.97 -4.68
N LEU A 129 28.26 0.82 -5.10
CA LEU A 129 29.06 1.94 -5.61
C LEU A 129 29.60 1.68 -7.02
N THR A 130 29.48 2.67 -7.90
CA THR A 130 30.13 2.69 -9.20
C THR A 130 31.47 3.43 -9.12
N ASN A 131 32.43 3.04 -9.94
CA ASN A 131 33.78 3.63 -10.04
C ASN A 131 34.13 4.05 -11.47
N PHE A 132 33.11 4.21 -12.33
CA PHE A 132 33.27 4.59 -13.74
C PHE A 132 33.28 6.10 -13.97
N ASP A 133 32.57 6.88 -13.15
CA ASP A 133 32.48 8.33 -13.31
C ASP A 133 32.08 9.00 -11.99
N SER A 134 32.86 9.99 -11.56
CA SER A 134 32.72 10.65 -10.25
C SER A 134 31.48 11.54 -10.10
N ARG A 135 30.79 11.85 -11.21
CA ARG A 135 29.50 12.56 -11.19
C ARG A 135 28.36 11.67 -10.69
N SER A 136 28.56 10.36 -10.63
CA SER A 136 27.55 9.43 -10.12
C SER A 136 27.29 9.64 -8.63
N ARG A 137 26.01 9.60 -8.23
CA ARG A 137 25.61 9.80 -6.82
C ARG A 137 26.29 8.79 -5.88
N ASN A 138 26.26 7.52 -6.24
CA ASN A 138 26.86 6.43 -5.45
C ASN A 138 28.22 6.04 -6.03
N PHE A 139 29.17 6.98 -6.00
CA PHE A 139 30.51 6.78 -6.53
C PHE A 139 31.52 6.34 -5.47
N THR A 140 32.48 5.49 -5.89
CA THR A 140 33.72 5.19 -5.15
C THR A 140 34.94 5.35 -6.03
N ALA A 141 36.01 5.89 -5.44
CA ALA A 141 37.34 5.97 -6.05
C ALA A 141 38.07 4.62 -6.07
N ASN A 142 37.63 3.64 -5.28
CA ASN A 142 38.35 2.40 -5.08
C ASN A 142 38.16 1.42 -6.25
N GLY A 143 39.23 0.66 -6.57
CA GLY A 143 39.18 -0.41 -7.58
C GLY A 143 39.27 0.05 -9.04
N ARG A 144 39.38 1.36 -9.29
CA ARG A 144 39.69 1.89 -10.64
C ARG A 144 41.12 1.51 -11.04
N VAL A 145 41.29 1.22 -12.33
CA VAL A 145 42.60 0.92 -12.94
C VAL A 145 42.81 1.79 -14.18
N ARG A 146 44.06 2.04 -14.55
CA ARG A 146 44.43 2.73 -15.80
C ARG A 146 45.64 2.04 -16.44
N PRO A 147 45.82 2.15 -17.78
CA PRO A 147 46.97 1.56 -18.46
C PRO A 147 48.33 1.99 -17.87
N PRO A 148 49.37 1.12 -17.94
CA PRO A 148 49.31 -0.25 -18.45
C PRO A 148 48.58 -1.21 -17.49
N ILE A 149 47.70 -2.06 -18.03
CA ILE A 149 46.91 -3.04 -17.27
C ILE A 149 47.29 -4.43 -17.75
N GLU A 150 47.82 -5.26 -16.85
CA GLU A 150 48.08 -6.67 -17.11
C GLU A 150 46.80 -7.48 -16.92
N LEU A 151 46.45 -8.26 -17.94
CA LEU A 151 45.35 -9.21 -17.93
C LEU A 151 45.96 -10.61 -17.88
N LYS A 152 45.43 -11.44 -16.98
CA LYS A 152 45.70 -12.89 -16.94
C LYS A 152 44.41 -13.67 -17.19
N PRO A 153 44.50 -14.93 -17.65
CA PRO A 153 43.34 -15.79 -17.77
C PRO A 153 42.49 -15.81 -16.50
N GLY A 154 41.18 -15.64 -16.64
CA GLY A 154 40.26 -15.42 -15.52
C GLY A 154 39.81 -13.96 -15.37
N ASP A 155 40.58 -13.01 -15.90
CA ASP A 155 40.28 -11.59 -15.78
C ASP A 155 39.23 -11.12 -16.78
N VAL A 156 38.50 -10.09 -16.37
CA VAL A 156 37.65 -9.27 -17.23
C VAL A 156 37.93 -7.80 -16.98
N LEU A 157 38.20 -7.06 -18.05
CA LEU A 157 38.39 -5.62 -18.01
C LEU A 157 37.11 -4.94 -18.47
N VAL A 158 36.57 -4.06 -17.64
CA VAL A 158 35.36 -3.29 -17.93
C VAL A 158 35.74 -1.82 -18.06
N SER A 159 35.48 -1.25 -19.23
CA SER A 159 35.80 0.14 -19.54
C SER A 159 34.53 0.88 -19.93
N SER A 160 34.40 2.12 -19.45
CA SER A 160 33.22 2.95 -19.67
C SER A 160 33.49 4.10 -20.61
N VAL A 161 32.42 4.58 -21.25
CA VAL A 161 32.38 5.88 -21.93
C VAL A 161 31.47 6.78 -21.11
N SER A 162 32.00 7.92 -20.68
CA SER A 162 31.25 8.95 -19.97
C SER A 162 30.43 9.80 -20.94
N GLU A 163 29.24 10.22 -20.53
CA GLU A 163 28.45 11.24 -21.21
C GLU A 163 29.04 12.63 -20.97
N ALA A 164 28.96 13.52 -21.95
CA ALA A 164 29.32 14.93 -21.73
C ALA A 164 28.36 15.57 -20.71
N THR A 165 27.06 15.30 -20.85
CA THR A 165 26.01 15.77 -19.95
C THR A 165 25.34 14.57 -19.29
N PRO A 166 25.42 14.41 -17.96
CA PRO A 166 24.78 13.30 -17.26
C PRO A 166 23.27 13.26 -17.51
N HIS A 167 22.73 12.06 -17.77
CA HIS A 167 21.28 11.88 -17.92
C HIS A 167 20.61 11.92 -16.55
N ALA A 168 19.46 12.57 -16.46
CA ALA A 168 18.61 12.47 -15.29
C ALA A 168 18.08 11.04 -15.18
N VAL A 169 18.24 10.44 -14.00
CA VAL A 169 17.68 9.13 -13.66
C VAL A 169 16.85 9.29 -12.39
N SER A 170 15.94 8.36 -12.13
CA SER A 170 15.26 8.36 -10.83
C SER A 170 16.32 8.31 -9.73
N GLY A 171 16.24 9.16 -8.71
CA GLY A 171 17.23 9.18 -7.63
C GLY A 171 18.59 9.86 -7.92
N GLY A 172 18.80 10.48 -9.10
CA GLY A 172 20.01 11.28 -9.36
C GLY A 172 20.33 11.51 -10.83
N THR A 173 21.60 11.38 -11.19
CA THR A 173 22.07 11.40 -12.57
C THR A 173 22.94 10.18 -12.84
N SER A 174 22.86 9.65 -14.08
CA SER A 174 23.84 8.68 -14.57
C SER A 174 24.70 9.31 -15.66
N PRO A 175 26.02 9.42 -15.44
CA PRO A 175 26.97 9.92 -16.43
C PRO A 175 27.57 8.84 -17.32
N ILE A 176 27.14 7.57 -17.23
CA ILE A 176 27.79 6.44 -17.92
C ILE A 176 27.00 6.09 -19.19
N LYS A 177 27.53 6.45 -20.36
CA LYS A 177 26.89 6.26 -21.67
C LYS A 177 26.77 4.78 -22.04
N SER A 178 27.89 4.08 -21.96
CA SER A 178 28.04 2.68 -22.33
C SER A 178 29.26 2.09 -21.63
N VAL A 179 29.30 0.77 -21.57
CA VAL A 179 30.41 -0.01 -21.02
C VAL A 179 30.70 -1.15 -21.97
N SER A 180 31.98 -1.50 -22.08
CA SER A 180 32.46 -2.59 -22.92
C SER A 180 33.33 -3.52 -22.09
N LEU A 181 33.29 -4.81 -22.43
CA LEU A 181 34.04 -5.84 -21.71
C LEU A 181 35.08 -6.49 -22.61
N LEU A 182 36.27 -6.67 -22.05
CA LEU A 182 37.35 -7.44 -22.63
C LEU A 182 37.70 -8.60 -21.69
N THR A 183 37.44 -9.83 -22.12
CA THR A 183 37.69 -11.02 -21.30
C THR A 183 39.03 -11.65 -21.64
N CYS A 184 39.81 -12.06 -20.64
CA CYS A 184 41.05 -12.82 -20.85
C CYS A 184 40.81 -14.30 -20.55
N LEU A 185 40.89 -15.15 -21.57
CA LEU A 185 40.67 -16.59 -21.47
C LEU A 185 41.99 -17.36 -21.48
N ARG A 186 41.98 -18.56 -20.91
CA ARG A 186 43.13 -19.49 -20.99
C ARG A 186 43.27 -20.09 -22.38
N GLU A 187 42.16 -20.41 -23.02
CA GLU A 187 42.09 -21.13 -24.30
C GLU A 187 41.01 -20.48 -25.20
N PRO A 188 41.11 -20.62 -26.53
CA PRO A 188 40.07 -20.15 -27.44
C PRO A 188 38.75 -20.91 -27.24
N VAL A 189 37.64 -20.25 -27.52
CA VAL A 189 36.30 -20.85 -27.46
C VAL A 189 35.63 -20.88 -28.83
N PRO A 190 34.68 -21.80 -29.08
CA PRO A 190 33.91 -21.83 -30.31
C PRO A 190 33.18 -20.51 -30.59
N ALA A 191 32.91 -20.20 -31.87
CA ALA A 191 32.28 -18.95 -32.29
C ALA A 191 30.84 -18.75 -31.75
N ASP A 192 30.22 -19.81 -31.24
CA ASP A 192 28.88 -19.78 -30.63
C ASP A 192 28.92 -19.74 -29.09
N ALA A 193 30.10 -19.53 -28.49
CA ALA A 193 30.25 -19.40 -27.05
C ALA A 193 29.70 -18.05 -26.56
N PHE A 194 28.91 -18.09 -25.50
CA PHE A 194 28.55 -16.91 -24.72
C PHE A 194 29.76 -16.38 -23.95
N ARG A 195 29.79 -15.07 -23.71
CA ARG A 195 30.74 -14.47 -22.79
C ARG A 195 30.45 -15.03 -21.38
N PRO A 196 31.47 -15.45 -20.60
CA PRO A 196 31.27 -15.70 -19.18
C PRO A 196 30.72 -14.48 -18.47
N SER A 197 29.94 -14.67 -17.39
CA SER A 197 29.51 -13.53 -16.58
C SER A 197 30.72 -12.70 -16.14
N TYR A 198 30.59 -11.37 -16.18
CA TYR A 198 31.63 -10.49 -15.66
C TYR A 198 31.80 -10.61 -14.14
N GLY A 199 30.83 -11.21 -13.44
CA GLY A 199 30.91 -11.61 -12.04
C GLY A 199 31.50 -13.00 -11.80
N ASP A 200 31.62 -13.86 -12.82
CA ASP A 200 32.08 -15.24 -12.67
C ASP A 200 33.59 -15.38 -12.89
N ARG A 201 34.34 -15.55 -11.79
CA ARG A 201 35.81 -15.74 -11.84
C ARG A 201 36.22 -17.13 -12.31
N SER A 202 35.31 -18.11 -12.34
CA SER A 202 35.56 -19.43 -12.94
C SER A 202 35.42 -19.44 -14.47
N GLN A 203 34.94 -18.33 -15.06
CA GLN A 203 34.72 -18.16 -16.50
C GLN A 203 33.93 -19.30 -17.14
N THR A 204 32.77 -19.63 -16.57
CA THR A 204 31.88 -20.68 -17.11
C THR A 204 31.44 -20.32 -18.53
N ILE A 205 31.68 -21.22 -19.50
CA ILE A 205 31.29 -21.06 -20.90
C ILE A 205 29.99 -21.82 -21.19
N TYR A 206 29.01 -21.10 -21.72
CA TYR A 206 27.78 -21.65 -22.30
C TYR A 206 27.83 -21.53 -23.83
N LEU A 207 27.08 -22.36 -24.56
CA LEU A 207 27.12 -22.41 -26.02
C LEU A 207 25.73 -22.19 -26.62
N ALA A 208 25.61 -21.30 -27.60
CA ALA A 208 24.34 -20.97 -28.26
C ALA A 208 23.74 -22.14 -29.04
N ARG A 209 24.56 -23.12 -29.47
CA ARG A 209 24.05 -24.39 -30.05
C ARG A 209 23.15 -25.20 -29.11
N ASN A 210 23.20 -24.92 -27.81
CA ASN A 210 22.41 -25.60 -26.78
C ASN A 210 21.16 -24.82 -26.37
N LEU A 211 20.88 -23.66 -26.97
CA LEU A 211 19.65 -22.93 -26.69
C LEU A 211 18.42 -23.72 -27.15
N HIS A 212 17.48 -23.90 -26.24
CA HIS A 212 16.17 -24.53 -26.46
C HIS A 212 15.20 -23.59 -27.19
N ARG A 213 15.50 -23.26 -28.45
CA ARG A 213 14.72 -22.33 -29.29
C ARG A 213 13.30 -22.82 -29.56
N GLU A 214 13.06 -24.13 -29.48
CA GLU A 214 11.73 -24.74 -29.60
C GLU A 214 10.76 -24.28 -28.50
N ARG A 215 11.26 -23.68 -27.41
CA ARG A 215 10.44 -23.06 -26.37
C ARG A 215 9.85 -21.70 -26.80
N LEU A 216 10.29 -21.12 -27.91
CA LEU A 216 9.76 -19.87 -28.45
C LEU A 216 8.49 -20.17 -29.28
N LEU A 217 7.36 -19.57 -28.87
CA LEU A 217 6.01 -20.07 -29.20
C LEU A 217 5.44 -19.61 -30.56
N ASN A 218 6.18 -18.77 -31.31
CA ASN A 218 5.81 -18.21 -32.62
C ASN A 218 4.36 -17.71 -32.69
N LEU A 219 4.01 -16.83 -31.76
CA LEU A 219 2.65 -16.30 -31.63
C LEU A 219 2.39 -15.15 -32.61
N PRO A 220 1.14 -14.95 -33.05
CA PRO A 220 0.78 -13.82 -33.90
C PRO A 220 1.26 -12.48 -33.32
N VAL A 221 1.83 -11.63 -34.18
CA VAL A 221 2.34 -10.30 -33.80
C VAL A 221 1.16 -9.35 -33.56
N PRO A 222 0.93 -8.86 -32.33
CA PRO A 222 -0.15 -7.93 -32.04
C PRO A 222 0.14 -6.53 -32.59
N ALA A 223 -0.92 -5.74 -32.78
CA ALA A 223 -0.77 -4.35 -33.17
C ALA A 223 -0.09 -3.54 -32.05
N GLY A 224 0.94 -2.77 -32.39
CA GLY A 224 1.69 -1.97 -31.41
C GLY A 224 2.74 -2.74 -30.61
N ALA A 225 3.08 -3.97 -31.01
CA ALA A 225 4.28 -4.65 -30.50
C ALA A 225 5.53 -3.76 -30.69
N PRO A 226 6.46 -3.73 -29.73
CA PRO A 226 7.68 -2.93 -29.84
C PRO A 226 8.58 -3.41 -30.97
N ASP A 227 9.43 -2.53 -31.49
CA ASP A 227 10.46 -2.90 -32.46
C ASP A 227 11.51 -3.80 -31.79
N TYR A 228 11.42 -5.10 -32.06
CA TYR A 228 12.35 -6.08 -31.51
C TYR A 228 13.81 -5.82 -31.94
N ARG A 229 14.06 -5.10 -33.05
CA ARG A 229 15.41 -4.72 -33.47
C ARG A 229 15.99 -3.64 -32.56
N ALA A 230 15.16 -2.73 -32.05
CA ALA A 230 15.57 -1.78 -31.02
C ALA A 230 15.93 -2.50 -29.73
N LEU A 231 15.08 -3.44 -29.29
CA LEU A 231 15.38 -4.27 -28.12
C LEU A 231 16.68 -5.07 -28.31
N ALA A 232 16.92 -5.63 -29.49
CA ALA A 232 18.17 -6.33 -29.80
C ALA A 232 19.41 -5.42 -29.67
N ARG A 233 19.30 -4.15 -30.09
CA ARG A 233 20.37 -3.16 -29.89
C ARG A 233 20.59 -2.87 -28.40
N ASP A 234 19.53 -2.72 -27.63
CA ASP A 234 19.65 -2.43 -26.19
C ASP A 234 20.41 -3.55 -25.44
N TYR A 235 20.08 -4.82 -25.74
CA TYR A 235 20.75 -5.99 -25.15
C TYR A 235 22.05 -6.41 -25.85
N SER A 236 22.46 -5.73 -26.93
CA SER A 236 23.78 -5.95 -27.56
C SER A 236 24.93 -5.28 -26.80
N THR A 237 24.59 -4.46 -25.80
CA THR A 237 25.53 -3.82 -24.89
C THR A 237 25.34 -4.34 -23.47
N PRO A 238 26.41 -4.51 -22.69
CA PRO A 238 26.35 -5.00 -21.32
C PRO A 238 25.60 -4.06 -20.37
N TRP A 239 24.70 -4.63 -19.56
CA TRP A 239 24.05 -3.93 -18.45
C TRP A 239 24.73 -4.34 -17.14
N LEU A 240 25.55 -3.44 -16.56
CA LEU A 240 26.22 -3.74 -15.29
C LEU A 240 25.28 -3.47 -14.12
N GLU A 241 25.04 -4.52 -13.33
CA GLU A 241 24.07 -4.55 -12.23
C GLU A 241 24.76 -4.47 -10.86
N ILE A 242 25.93 -3.82 -10.82
CA ILE A 242 26.73 -3.55 -9.61
C ILE A 242 26.41 -2.17 -8.98
N HIS A 243 25.66 -1.33 -9.72
CA HIS A 243 25.28 0.03 -9.31
C HIS A 243 23.76 0.10 -9.10
N TYR A 244 23.32 0.01 -7.85
CA TYR A 244 21.89 -0.12 -7.52
C TYR A 244 21.00 1.04 -7.98
N TYR A 245 21.36 2.28 -7.60
CA TYR A 245 20.58 3.49 -7.89
C TYR A 245 21.07 4.24 -9.12
N GLY A 246 21.58 3.53 -10.11
CA GLY A 246 21.98 4.17 -11.36
C GLY A 246 22.06 3.20 -12.52
N VAL A 247 22.53 3.74 -13.64
CA VAL A 247 22.53 3.06 -14.93
C VAL A 247 23.97 2.97 -15.38
N SER A 248 24.44 1.80 -15.79
CA SER A 248 25.82 1.64 -16.25
C SER A 248 25.96 1.76 -17.77
N ALA A 249 24.85 1.92 -18.49
CA ALA A 249 24.81 2.15 -19.93
C ALA A 249 23.56 2.94 -20.34
N THR A 250 23.55 4.26 -20.15
CA THR A 250 22.36 5.11 -20.45
C THR A 250 21.92 5.08 -21.91
N ARG A 251 22.77 4.62 -22.84
CA ARG A 251 22.42 4.42 -24.25
C ARG A 251 21.38 3.31 -24.45
N SER A 252 21.35 2.31 -23.58
CA SER A 252 20.66 1.03 -23.81
C SER A 252 19.88 0.50 -22.62
N GLN A 253 20.33 0.80 -21.40
CA GLN A 253 19.67 0.42 -20.16
C GLN A 253 18.75 1.55 -19.68
N ARG A 254 17.56 1.20 -19.22
CA ARG A 254 16.56 2.18 -18.77
C ARG A 254 16.86 2.69 -17.35
N PRO A 255 16.38 3.90 -16.98
CA PRO A 255 16.87 4.62 -15.80
C PRO A 255 16.28 4.18 -14.45
N TYR A 256 15.52 3.08 -14.41
CA TYR A 256 14.81 2.66 -13.20
C TYR A 256 14.47 1.16 -13.23
N GLY A 257 14.42 0.51 -12.05
CA GLY A 257 14.11 -0.92 -11.91
C GLY A 257 12.82 -1.36 -12.61
N ARG A 258 11.72 -0.63 -12.39
CA ARG A 258 10.45 -0.83 -13.13
C ARG A 258 10.65 -0.74 -14.65
N ALA A 259 11.43 0.23 -15.13
CA ALA A 259 11.65 0.41 -16.57
C ALA A 259 12.51 -0.73 -17.14
N ASN A 260 13.50 -1.20 -16.38
CA ASN A 260 14.28 -2.40 -16.72
C ASN A 260 13.40 -3.66 -16.76
N CYS A 261 12.48 -3.80 -15.81
CA CYS A 261 11.48 -4.87 -15.82
C CYS A 261 10.61 -4.81 -17.09
N GLN A 262 10.12 -3.62 -17.46
CA GLN A 262 9.41 -3.40 -18.71
C GLN A 262 10.23 -3.82 -19.94
N ALA A 263 11.50 -3.40 -20.03
CA ALA A 263 12.37 -3.77 -21.15
C ALA A 263 12.56 -5.28 -21.24
N GLY A 264 12.65 -5.97 -20.11
CA GLY A 264 12.73 -7.43 -20.05
C GLY A 264 11.44 -8.11 -20.49
N VAL A 265 10.28 -7.58 -20.10
CA VAL A 265 8.96 -8.07 -20.53
C VAL A 265 8.79 -7.89 -22.04
N GLU A 266 9.08 -6.70 -22.56
CA GLU A 266 9.03 -6.39 -24.00
C GLU A 266 9.94 -7.32 -24.79
N ALA A 267 11.20 -7.48 -24.36
CA ALA A 267 12.15 -8.39 -25.01
C ALA A 267 11.65 -9.83 -25.03
N CYS A 268 11.24 -10.36 -23.89
CA CYS A 268 10.86 -11.77 -23.81
C CYS A 268 9.54 -12.05 -24.53
N LEU A 269 8.53 -11.17 -24.44
CA LEU A 269 7.30 -11.33 -25.20
C LEU A 269 7.56 -11.23 -26.71
N SER A 270 8.40 -10.29 -27.17
CA SER A 270 8.81 -10.22 -28.58
C SER A 270 9.51 -11.49 -29.07
N LEU A 271 10.30 -12.15 -28.23
CA LEU A 271 10.92 -13.45 -28.56
C LEU A 271 9.89 -14.58 -28.76
N LEU A 272 8.72 -14.48 -28.11
CA LEU A 272 7.61 -15.43 -28.27
C LEU A 272 6.76 -15.16 -29.52
N LEU A 273 6.95 -14.04 -30.22
CA LEU A 273 6.19 -13.70 -31.43
C LEU A 273 6.77 -14.37 -32.70
N ASP A 274 5.94 -14.44 -33.73
CA ASP A 274 6.22 -15.04 -35.04
C ASP A 274 7.04 -14.11 -35.94
N TYR A 275 8.27 -13.82 -35.51
CA TYR A 275 9.30 -13.24 -36.37
C TYR A 275 10.23 -14.34 -36.91
N PRO A 276 10.92 -14.12 -38.05
CA PRO A 276 11.96 -15.02 -38.53
C PRO A 276 13.01 -15.30 -37.45
N ALA A 277 13.49 -16.54 -37.37
CA ALA A 277 14.42 -16.96 -36.32
C ALA A 277 15.73 -16.13 -36.35
N GLU A 278 16.24 -15.85 -37.53
CA GLU A 278 17.48 -15.09 -37.76
C GLU A 278 17.36 -13.63 -37.30
N GLU A 279 16.14 -13.10 -37.31
CA GLU A 279 15.84 -11.75 -36.85
C GLU A 279 15.69 -11.68 -35.32
N LYS A 280 15.17 -12.73 -34.69
CA LYS A 280 15.05 -12.83 -33.22
C LYS A 280 16.36 -13.18 -32.53
N GLU A 281 17.22 -13.91 -33.22
CA GLU A 281 18.44 -14.49 -32.65
C GLU A 281 19.33 -13.45 -31.93
N PRO A 282 19.60 -12.24 -32.46
CA PRO A 282 20.40 -11.26 -31.74
C PRO A 282 19.79 -10.83 -30.39
N LEU A 283 18.46 -10.68 -30.33
CA LEU A 283 17.75 -10.38 -29.10
C LEU A 283 17.82 -11.56 -28.11
N LEU A 284 17.65 -12.79 -28.60
CA LEU A 284 17.76 -13.99 -27.78
C LEU A 284 19.14 -14.11 -27.14
N ILE A 285 20.19 -13.94 -27.94
CA ILE A 285 21.58 -14.00 -27.48
C ILE A 285 21.85 -12.91 -26.45
N GLY A 286 21.49 -11.66 -26.72
CA GLY A 286 21.69 -10.55 -25.79
C GLY A 286 20.94 -10.74 -24.46
N TYR A 287 19.67 -11.18 -24.53
CA TYR A 287 18.85 -11.38 -23.34
C TYR A 287 19.33 -12.56 -22.48
N VAL A 288 19.73 -13.67 -23.11
CA VAL A 288 20.33 -14.81 -22.39
C VAL A 288 21.68 -14.42 -21.78
N GLN A 289 22.50 -13.65 -22.50
CA GLN A 289 23.77 -13.14 -21.96
C GLN A 289 23.56 -12.30 -20.70
N TYR A 290 22.53 -11.45 -20.68
CA TYR A 290 22.17 -10.67 -19.49
C TYR A 290 21.76 -11.56 -18.31
N GLY A 291 20.99 -12.64 -18.57
CA GLY A 291 20.67 -13.65 -17.55
C GLY A 291 21.91 -14.37 -16.99
N ILE A 292 22.88 -14.71 -17.86
CA ILE A 292 24.18 -15.28 -17.46
C ILE A 292 24.92 -14.30 -16.55
N ASP A 293 24.96 -13.02 -16.92
CA ASP A 293 25.65 -11.98 -16.14
C ASP A 293 25.10 -11.86 -14.72
N LEU A 294 23.77 -11.70 -14.59
CA LEU A 294 23.07 -11.61 -13.31
C LEU A 294 23.32 -12.84 -12.43
N TYR A 295 23.19 -14.04 -13.00
CA TYR A 295 23.42 -15.28 -12.26
C TYR A 295 24.87 -15.39 -11.77
N GLY A 296 25.85 -15.03 -12.61
CA GLY A 296 27.26 -15.05 -12.20
C GLY A 296 27.60 -14.06 -11.10
N LEU A 297 26.93 -12.89 -11.05
CA LEU A 297 27.03 -11.97 -9.91
C LEU A 297 26.52 -12.63 -8.63
N VAL A 298 25.32 -13.21 -8.66
CA VAL A 298 24.71 -13.88 -7.51
C VAL A 298 25.58 -15.05 -7.03
N LYS A 299 26.04 -15.89 -7.95
CA LYS A 299 26.97 -17.01 -7.67
C LYS A 299 28.26 -16.54 -7.00
N ASN A 300 28.71 -15.32 -7.28
CA ASN A 300 29.90 -14.72 -6.69
C ASN A 300 29.59 -13.84 -5.44
N GLY A 301 28.43 -14.02 -4.82
CA GLY A 301 28.09 -13.42 -3.53
C GLY A 301 27.35 -12.09 -3.60
N HIS A 302 26.80 -11.70 -4.76
CA HIS A 302 25.98 -10.49 -4.85
C HIS A 302 24.75 -10.59 -3.95
N PRO A 303 24.44 -9.55 -3.13
CA PRO A 303 23.34 -9.61 -2.16
C PRO A 303 21.95 -9.55 -2.80
N GLY A 304 21.87 -9.35 -4.11
CA GLY A 304 20.63 -9.25 -4.88
C GLY A 304 20.14 -7.82 -5.04
N TRP A 305 18.89 -7.68 -5.48
CA TRP A 305 18.23 -6.42 -5.82
C TRP A 305 16.90 -6.34 -5.05
N ILE A 306 16.89 -5.55 -3.99
CA ILE A 306 15.76 -5.44 -3.04
C ILE A 306 14.57 -4.68 -3.66
N GLY A 307 13.41 -4.70 -3.00
CA GLY A 307 12.22 -4.00 -3.48
C GLY A 307 12.43 -2.49 -3.65
N ASP A 308 12.68 -1.77 -2.55
CA ASP A 308 12.98 -0.32 -2.50
C ASP A 308 12.23 0.51 -3.55
N GLY A 309 10.89 0.53 -3.49
CA GLY A 309 10.06 1.24 -4.47
C GLY A 309 10.03 0.62 -5.87
N GLY A 310 10.52 -0.59 -6.08
CA GLY A 310 10.65 -1.21 -7.41
C GLY A 310 11.97 -0.91 -8.11
N TRP A 311 13.00 -0.44 -7.41
CA TRP A 311 14.37 -0.37 -7.93
C TRP A 311 14.94 -1.76 -8.28
N GLY A 312 14.65 -2.79 -7.49
CA GLY A 312 15.14 -4.14 -7.76
C GLY A 312 14.29 -4.99 -8.70
N ALA A 313 13.19 -4.45 -9.25
CA ALA A 313 12.31 -5.19 -10.15
C ALA A 313 13.03 -5.66 -11.43
N GLY A 314 12.68 -6.85 -11.92
CA GLY A 314 13.03 -7.32 -13.26
C GLY A 314 14.34 -8.09 -13.38
N ARG A 315 15.02 -8.43 -12.26
CA ARG A 315 16.28 -9.19 -12.29
C ARG A 315 16.10 -10.70 -12.17
N LYS A 316 15.02 -11.18 -11.53
CA LYS A 316 14.82 -12.63 -11.38
C LYS A 316 14.51 -13.33 -12.71
N TRP A 317 13.61 -12.75 -13.52
CA TRP A 317 13.15 -13.40 -14.76
C TRP A 317 14.28 -13.66 -15.78
N PRO A 318 15.20 -12.73 -16.11
CA PRO A 318 16.28 -13.03 -17.05
C PRO A 318 17.16 -14.22 -16.64
N MET A 319 17.43 -14.40 -15.34
CA MET A 319 18.17 -15.58 -14.84
C MET A 319 17.38 -16.88 -15.08
N VAL A 320 16.09 -16.88 -14.71
CA VAL A 320 15.20 -18.03 -14.92
C VAL A 320 15.08 -18.35 -16.41
N PHE A 321 14.91 -17.34 -17.26
CA PHE A 321 14.82 -17.50 -18.71
C PHE A 321 16.10 -18.08 -19.30
N ALA A 322 17.27 -17.58 -18.92
CA ALA A 322 18.56 -18.15 -19.34
C ALA A 322 18.69 -19.62 -18.89
N GLY A 323 18.27 -19.93 -17.66
CA GLY A 323 18.21 -21.30 -17.15
C GLY A 323 17.32 -22.23 -17.98
N LEU A 324 16.13 -21.77 -18.37
CA LEU A 324 15.22 -22.51 -19.23
C LEU A 324 15.77 -22.72 -20.65
N MET A 325 16.43 -21.70 -21.22
CA MET A 325 17.00 -21.77 -22.56
C MET A 325 18.25 -22.65 -22.62
N LEU A 326 19.06 -22.70 -21.55
CA LEU A 326 20.32 -23.43 -21.50
C LEU A 326 20.24 -24.80 -20.79
N ASP A 327 19.05 -25.18 -20.32
CA ASP A 327 18.80 -26.36 -19.47
C ASP A 327 19.67 -26.40 -18.21
N ARG A 328 19.64 -25.29 -17.47
CA ARG A 328 20.41 -25.05 -16.24
C ARG A 328 19.46 -24.83 -15.07
N PRO A 329 18.99 -25.90 -14.39
CA PRO A 329 18.05 -25.77 -13.28
C PRO A 329 18.59 -24.88 -12.15
N GLU A 330 19.90 -24.81 -11.97
CA GLU A 330 20.57 -23.94 -11.00
C GLU A 330 20.23 -22.45 -11.20
N MET A 331 20.13 -22.01 -12.46
CA MET A 331 19.75 -20.64 -12.82
C MET A 331 18.26 -20.34 -12.62
N THR A 332 17.42 -21.37 -12.48
CA THR A 332 15.98 -21.21 -12.21
C THR A 332 15.66 -21.16 -10.71
N ARG A 333 16.53 -21.74 -9.86
CA ARG A 333 16.29 -21.89 -8.41
C ARG A 333 17.13 -20.94 -7.57
N VAL A 334 17.39 -19.73 -8.07
CA VAL A 334 18.34 -18.75 -7.49
C VAL A 334 18.10 -18.53 -6.00
N SER A 335 16.86 -18.25 -5.57
CA SER A 335 16.53 -17.97 -4.17
C SER A 335 16.72 -19.18 -3.24
N ARG A 336 16.71 -20.41 -3.79
CA ARG A 336 16.99 -21.65 -3.05
C ARG A 336 18.48 -21.92 -2.95
N GLU A 337 19.23 -21.68 -4.02
CA GLU A 337 20.67 -21.90 -4.08
C GLU A 337 21.45 -20.82 -3.32
N PHE A 338 20.94 -19.59 -3.35
CA PHE A 338 21.55 -18.41 -2.74
C PHE A 338 20.55 -17.72 -1.81
N PRO A 339 20.22 -18.31 -0.64
CA PRO A 339 19.18 -17.80 0.26
C PRO A 339 19.50 -16.43 0.88
N ALA A 340 20.75 -15.97 0.81
CA ALA A 340 21.16 -14.64 1.23
C ALA A 340 20.86 -13.56 0.17
N THR A 341 20.63 -13.97 -1.09
CA THR A 341 20.32 -13.06 -2.19
C THR A 341 18.86 -12.66 -2.13
N VAL A 342 18.61 -11.35 -2.08
CA VAL A 342 17.27 -10.78 -2.03
C VAL A 342 16.81 -10.41 -3.44
N LEU A 343 15.63 -10.86 -3.84
CA LEU A 343 14.99 -10.48 -5.09
C LEU A 343 13.66 -9.78 -4.80
N ALA A 344 13.45 -8.62 -5.41
CA ALA A 344 12.26 -7.80 -5.24
C ALA A 344 10.96 -8.61 -5.41
N GLU A 345 10.92 -9.45 -6.45
CA GLU A 345 9.77 -10.29 -6.80
C GLU A 345 9.42 -11.34 -5.74
N ASP A 346 10.36 -11.70 -4.84
CA ASP A 346 10.16 -12.69 -3.79
C ASP A 346 9.85 -12.07 -2.41
N HIS A 347 10.21 -10.80 -2.19
CA HIS A 347 10.22 -10.19 -0.86
C HIS A 347 9.15 -9.10 -0.67
N GLN A 348 8.66 -8.49 -1.74
CA GLN A 348 7.58 -7.49 -1.69
C GLN A 348 6.19 -8.11 -1.75
N VAL A 349 6.06 -9.42 -1.97
CA VAL A 349 4.77 -10.12 -2.04
C VAL A 349 4.79 -11.32 -1.10
N TYR A 350 3.70 -11.51 -0.36
CA TYR A 350 3.61 -12.54 0.68
C TYR A 350 2.15 -12.90 0.95
N TYR A 351 1.89 -14.14 1.35
CA TYR A 351 0.57 -14.55 1.82
C TYR A 351 0.31 -14.00 3.22
N ASP A 352 -0.81 -13.28 3.36
CA ASP A 352 -1.34 -12.77 4.63
C ASP A 352 -2.79 -12.28 4.42
N ASP A 353 -3.49 -11.94 5.50
CA ASP A 353 -4.83 -11.39 5.47
C ASP A 353 -4.81 -9.89 5.11
N CYS A 354 -5.08 -9.58 3.84
CA CYS A 354 -5.22 -8.20 3.40
C CYS A 354 -6.52 -7.55 3.93
N TRP A 355 -6.50 -6.25 4.20
CA TRP A 355 -7.69 -5.46 4.56
C TRP A 355 -8.82 -5.52 3.53
N THR A 356 -8.50 -5.81 2.25
CA THR A 356 -9.48 -5.99 1.17
C THR A 356 -10.13 -7.38 1.17
N GLY A 357 -9.65 -8.31 2.00
CA GLY A 357 -10.07 -9.71 2.01
C GLY A 357 -9.26 -10.63 1.07
N ALA A 358 -8.29 -10.09 0.33
CA ALA A 358 -7.33 -10.91 -0.42
C ALA A 358 -6.40 -11.69 0.52
N GLY A 359 -5.93 -12.86 0.07
CA GLY A 359 -5.01 -13.73 0.80
C GLY A 359 -3.53 -13.51 0.47
N VAL A 360 -3.21 -12.57 -0.42
CA VAL A 360 -1.84 -12.19 -0.78
C VAL A 360 -1.70 -10.68 -0.69
N CYS A 361 -0.61 -10.22 -0.08
CA CYS A 361 -0.32 -8.82 0.23
C CYS A 361 0.93 -8.33 -0.54
N PHE A 362 0.98 -7.02 -0.74
CA PHE A 362 2.14 -6.27 -1.22
C PHE A 362 2.81 -5.51 -0.06
N ALA A 363 4.12 -5.32 -0.15
CA ALA A 363 4.94 -4.49 0.70
C ALA A 363 5.78 -3.55 -0.17
N PHE A 364 5.95 -2.30 0.27
CA PHE A 364 6.67 -1.29 -0.50
C PHE A 364 8.14 -1.66 -0.75
N ASP A 365 8.84 -2.22 0.24
CA ASP A 365 10.23 -2.66 0.12
C ASP A 365 10.40 -4.16 0.40
N ASN A 366 9.91 -4.64 1.55
CA ASN A 366 9.89 -6.04 1.94
C ASN A 366 8.94 -6.27 3.14
N LYS A 367 8.47 -7.51 3.32
CA LYS A 367 7.54 -7.86 4.42
C LYS A 367 8.09 -7.64 5.84
N ASN A 368 9.42 -7.73 6.01
CA ASN A 368 10.12 -7.64 7.29
C ASN A 368 10.75 -6.24 7.52
N GLY A 369 10.37 -5.23 6.73
CA GLY A 369 10.99 -3.91 6.74
C GLY A 369 10.92 -3.24 8.11
N SER A 370 12.05 -2.70 8.57
CA SER A 370 12.25 -2.20 9.95
C SER A 370 11.77 -0.77 10.18
N LYS A 371 11.27 -0.08 9.16
CA LYS A 371 10.87 1.33 9.24
C LYS A 371 9.45 1.49 8.73
N ARG A 372 8.43 1.39 9.59
CA ARG A 372 7.06 1.80 9.22
C ARG A 372 6.97 3.28 8.83
N ALA A 373 7.85 4.09 9.41
CA ALA A 373 7.95 5.52 9.13
C ALA A 373 7.93 5.80 7.62
N ASP A 374 7.00 6.68 7.21
CA ASP A 374 6.83 7.16 5.84
C ASP A 374 6.28 6.11 4.84
N GLY A 375 5.71 4.99 5.32
CA GLY A 375 5.02 3.98 4.51
C GLY A 375 5.91 2.88 3.94
N TRP A 376 7.11 2.70 4.49
CA TRP A 376 8.03 1.63 4.11
C TRP A 376 7.65 0.32 4.83
N GLY A 377 7.76 -0.82 4.14
CA GLY A 377 7.38 -2.14 4.68
C GLY A 377 6.02 -2.66 4.24
N ALA A 378 5.57 -3.66 4.98
CA ALA A 378 4.23 -4.24 4.88
C ALA A 378 3.18 -3.26 5.40
N TYR A 379 2.16 -2.97 4.59
CA TYR A 379 1.09 -2.02 4.95
C TYR A 379 -0.32 -2.61 4.72
N GLU A 380 -0.46 -3.57 3.79
CA GLU A 380 -1.76 -4.12 3.39
C GLU A 380 -2.43 -5.05 4.41
N HIS A 381 -1.70 -5.48 5.43
CA HIS A 381 -2.26 -6.13 6.61
C HIS A 381 -2.91 -5.11 7.58
N TRP A 382 -3.04 -3.83 7.18
CA TRP A 382 -3.78 -2.81 7.90
C TRP A 382 -4.83 -2.17 7.00
N HIS A 383 -5.95 -1.78 7.59
CA HIS A 383 -6.94 -0.93 6.92
C HIS A 383 -6.31 0.44 6.55
N PRO A 384 -6.64 1.09 5.42
CA PRO A 384 -5.94 2.29 4.95
C PRO A 384 -5.94 3.48 5.92
N SER A 385 -6.92 3.56 6.81
CA SER A 385 -6.93 4.55 7.89
C SER A 385 -5.76 4.44 8.88
N ARG A 386 -4.96 3.36 8.81
CA ARG A 386 -3.77 3.09 9.64
C ARG A 386 -2.46 3.40 8.96
N TRP A 387 -2.47 3.66 7.65
CA TRP A 387 -1.22 3.78 6.92
C TRP A 387 -0.55 5.11 7.27
N ASP A 388 0.74 5.07 7.57
CA ASP A 388 1.54 6.28 7.79
C ASP A 388 1.70 7.10 6.49
N SER A 389 1.59 6.42 5.34
CA SER A 389 1.56 7.02 4.01
C SER A 389 0.92 6.05 3.02
N ALA A 390 0.33 6.57 1.96
CA ALA A 390 -0.16 5.80 0.83
C ALA A 390 0.91 5.43 -0.21
N HIS A 391 2.19 5.74 0.04
CA HIS A 391 3.31 5.41 -0.86
C HIS A 391 3.27 3.96 -1.35
N GLY A 392 3.14 2.98 -0.44
CA GLY A 392 3.07 1.57 -0.82
C GLY A 392 1.97 1.28 -1.85
N GLN A 393 0.80 1.91 -1.68
CA GLN A 393 -0.33 1.73 -2.58
C GLN A 393 -0.12 2.38 -3.95
N TYR A 394 0.51 3.55 -4.04
CA TYR A 394 0.87 4.14 -5.33
C TYR A 394 1.79 3.20 -6.10
N TYR A 395 2.85 2.73 -5.45
CA TYR A 395 3.81 1.84 -6.07
C TYR A 395 3.22 0.49 -6.47
N ARG A 396 2.24 0.00 -5.69
CA ARG A 396 1.43 -1.15 -6.09
C ARG A 396 0.66 -0.87 -7.38
N CYS A 397 -0.05 0.26 -7.48
CA CYS A 397 -0.99 0.56 -8.57
C CYS A 397 -0.35 0.98 -9.89
N ASP A 398 0.67 1.85 -9.90
CA ASP A 398 1.19 2.43 -11.14
C ASP A 398 2.69 2.15 -11.40
N MET A 399 3.47 1.80 -10.37
CA MET A 399 4.90 1.50 -10.52
C MET A 399 5.21 0.00 -10.65
N THR A 400 5.39 -0.70 -9.53
CA THR A 400 5.96 -2.05 -9.46
C THR A 400 5.01 -3.08 -10.07
N GLY A 401 3.75 -3.09 -9.62
CA GLY A 401 2.75 -4.07 -10.06
C GLY A 401 2.47 -4.02 -11.57
N SER A 402 2.51 -2.84 -12.18
CA SER A 402 2.18 -2.64 -13.61
C SER A 402 3.12 -3.34 -14.59
N THR A 403 4.33 -3.70 -14.16
CA THR A 403 5.32 -4.39 -15.00
C THR A 403 5.48 -5.88 -14.65
N TRP A 404 5.20 -6.26 -13.41
CA TRP A 404 5.30 -7.65 -12.93
C TRP A 404 4.25 -8.58 -13.54
N VAL A 405 3.06 -8.07 -13.81
CA VAL A 405 2.01 -8.78 -14.58
C VAL A 405 2.53 -9.24 -15.95
N GLY A 406 3.47 -8.50 -16.55
CA GLY A 406 4.18 -8.89 -17.75
C GLY A 406 5.04 -10.14 -17.58
N GLN A 407 5.84 -10.18 -16.51
CA GLN A 407 6.64 -11.34 -16.16
C GLN A 407 5.74 -12.55 -15.86
N ALA A 408 4.66 -12.35 -15.10
CA ALA A 408 3.69 -13.41 -14.79
C ALA A 408 3.06 -14.00 -16.07
N LEU A 409 2.67 -13.16 -17.03
CA LEU A 409 2.12 -13.64 -18.30
C LEU A 409 3.13 -14.52 -19.05
N ILE A 410 4.39 -14.07 -19.15
CA ILE A 410 5.45 -14.86 -19.81
C ILE A 410 5.64 -16.21 -19.11
N ILE A 411 5.67 -16.21 -17.77
CA ILE A 411 5.81 -17.44 -16.97
C ILE A 411 4.68 -18.42 -17.30
N HIS A 412 3.43 -17.96 -17.35
CA HIS A 412 2.29 -18.81 -17.69
C HIS A 412 2.34 -19.31 -19.14
N MET A 413 2.71 -18.46 -20.10
CA MET A 413 2.80 -18.86 -21.51
C MET A 413 3.86 -19.93 -21.75
N LEU A 414 4.96 -19.90 -21.00
CA LEU A 414 6.07 -20.86 -21.08
C LEU A 414 5.92 -22.07 -20.14
N ARG A 415 4.85 -22.13 -19.32
CA ARG A 415 4.67 -23.13 -18.24
C ARG A 415 5.85 -23.19 -17.27
N ALA A 416 6.37 -22.02 -16.94
CA ALA A 416 7.56 -21.84 -16.11
C ALA A 416 7.24 -21.65 -14.61
N GLU A 417 6.00 -21.87 -14.15
CA GLU A 417 5.59 -21.60 -12.76
C GLU A 417 6.46 -22.36 -11.75
N LYS A 418 6.80 -23.63 -12.04
CA LYS A 418 7.70 -24.45 -11.21
C LYS A 418 9.16 -23.98 -11.29
N ALA A 419 9.59 -23.45 -12.42
CA ALA A 419 10.93 -22.88 -12.59
C ALA A 419 11.07 -21.53 -11.89
N TRP A 420 9.98 -20.76 -11.81
CA TRP A 420 9.92 -19.48 -11.10
C TRP A 420 9.99 -19.63 -9.57
N ASP A 421 9.36 -20.69 -9.03
CA ASP A 421 9.31 -21.02 -7.59
C ASP A 421 8.83 -19.83 -6.73
N GLY A 422 7.68 -19.23 -7.10
CA GLY A 422 7.17 -18.01 -6.47
C GLY A 422 5.65 -17.84 -6.60
N ALA A 423 4.88 -18.73 -5.95
CA ALA A 423 3.41 -18.74 -6.04
C ALA A 423 2.76 -17.42 -5.58
N ALA A 424 3.25 -16.82 -4.50
CA ALA A 424 2.74 -15.54 -3.99
C ALA A 424 2.88 -14.41 -5.03
N PHE A 425 3.94 -14.40 -5.84
CA PHE A 425 4.11 -13.44 -6.93
C PHE A 425 3.08 -13.64 -8.04
N LEU A 426 2.84 -14.88 -8.46
CA LEU A 426 1.87 -15.20 -9.51
C LEU A 426 0.45 -14.84 -9.06
N ASP A 427 0.08 -15.25 -7.85
CA ASP A 427 -1.21 -14.91 -7.25
C ASP A 427 -1.35 -13.39 -7.08
N TYR A 428 -0.30 -12.69 -6.64
CA TYR A 428 -0.32 -11.23 -6.55
C TYR A 428 -0.55 -10.56 -7.91
N CYS A 429 0.09 -11.03 -8.98
CA CYS A 429 -0.10 -10.48 -10.32
C CYS A 429 -1.55 -10.69 -10.80
N ASP A 430 -2.16 -11.83 -10.50
CA ASP A 430 -3.58 -12.06 -10.76
C ASP A 430 -4.48 -11.21 -9.88
N ARG A 431 -4.15 -11.02 -8.60
CA ARG A 431 -4.85 -10.09 -7.71
C ARG A 431 -4.84 -8.69 -8.30
N TRP A 432 -3.68 -8.23 -8.72
CA TRP A 432 -3.52 -6.91 -9.33
C TRP A 432 -4.40 -6.76 -10.59
N MET A 433 -4.69 -7.86 -11.28
CA MET A 433 -5.52 -7.89 -12.47
C MET A 433 -7.01 -8.08 -12.26
N TYR A 434 -7.40 -8.81 -11.23
CA TYR A 434 -8.76 -9.31 -11.07
C TYR A 434 -9.42 -8.86 -9.76
N GLU A 435 -8.68 -8.31 -8.79
CA GLU A 435 -9.26 -7.74 -7.59
C GLU A 435 -10.16 -6.55 -7.98
N PRO A 436 -11.45 -6.59 -7.64
CA PRO A 436 -12.31 -5.45 -7.88
C PRO A 436 -11.88 -4.30 -6.98
N ASP A 437 -11.93 -3.07 -7.51
CA ASP A 437 -11.63 -1.87 -6.73
C ASP A 437 -12.38 -1.92 -5.38
N PRO A 438 -11.66 -1.80 -4.24
CA PRO A 438 -12.29 -1.75 -2.94
C PRO A 438 -13.24 -0.55 -2.80
N GLY A 439 -13.10 0.49 -3.62
CA GLY A 439 -13.90 1.71 -3.55
C GLY A 439 -13.49 2.63 -2.41
N PHE A 440 -12.37 2.34 -1.73
CA PHE A 440 -11.83 3.11 -0.62
C PHE A 440 -10.77 4.09 -1.14
N GLY A 441 -11.19 5.12 -1.89
CA GLY A 441 -10.33 6.17 -2.44
C GLY A 441 -10.22 6.19 -3.97
N THR A 442 -9.54 7.22 -4.50
CA THR A 442 -9.28 7.34 -5.95
C THR A 442 -7.86 6.85 -6.23
N TRP A 443 -7.74 5.60 -6.57
CA TRP A 443 -6.48 5.04 -7.08
C TRP A 443 -6.59 4.97 -8.61
N GLY A 444 -5.46 4.93 -9.32
CA GLY A 444 -5.51 4.30 -10.64
C GLY A 444 -6.10 2.90 -10.43
N LYS A 445 -7.19 2.54 -11.13
CA LYS A 445 -7.84 1.26 -10.84
C LYS A 445 -6.84 0.13 -11.05
N GLN A 446 -6.94 -0.90 -10.23
CA GLN A 446 -6.25 -2.16 -10.46
C GLN A 446 -6.59 -2.63 -11.89
N GLY A 447 -5.58 -2.98 -12.69
CA GLY A 447 -5.78 -3.23 -14.13
C GLY A 447 -5.92 -1.97 -15.02
N GLU A 448 -5.77 -0.74 -14.52
CA GLU A 448 -5.75 0.50 -15.33
C GLU A 448 -4.37 1.16 -15.40
N GLY A 449 -3.36 0.68 -14.66
CA GLY A 449 -1.95 1.10 -14.83
C GLY A 449 -1.38 0.84 -16.24
N TYR A 450 -2.13 0.11 -17.08
CA TYR A 450 -1.83 -0.21 -18.48
C TYR A 450 -1.99 0.92 -19.48
N ARG A 451 -2.36 2.14 -19.08
CA ARG A 451 -2.55 3.26 -20.04
C ARG A 451 -1.35 3.46 -20.97
N ALA A 452 -0.17 2.95 -20.61
CA ALA A 452 1.03 2.96 -21.44
C ALA A 452 1.21 1.78 -22.42
N TRP A 453 0.65 0.57 -22.24
CA TRP A 453 0.98 -0.63 -23.06
C TRP A 453 -0.25 -1.37 -23.64
N PRO A 454 -0.94 -0.83 -24.65
CA PRO A 454 -2.13 -1.46 -25.23
C PRO A 454 -1.93 -2.89 -25.75
N TRP A 455 -0.77 -3.17 -26.38
CA TRP A 455 -0.45 -4.49 -26.94
C TRP A 455 -0.32 -5.58 -25.86
N PHE A 456 0.15 -5.24 -24.66
CA PHE A 456 0.25 -6.18 -23.56
C PHE A 456 -1.14 -6.64 -23.10
N LYS A 457 -2.11 -5.71 -23.04
CA LYS A 457 -3.49 -6.05 -22.66
C LYS A 457 -4.09 -7.10 -23.61
N GLU A 458 -3.89 -6.95 -24.91
CA GLU A 458 -4.30 -7.94 -25.91
C GLU A 458 -3.67 -9.31 -25.62
N MET A 459 -2.36 -9.35 -25.32
CA MET A 459 -1.65 -10.58 -24.98
C MET A 459 -2.19 -11.22 -23.68
N TRP A 460 -2.45 -10.42 -22.64
CA TRP A 460 -3.00 -10.90 -21.37
C TRP A 460 -4.37 -11.53 -21.56
N GLU A 461 -5.30 -10.80 -22.19
CA GLU A 461 -6.68 -11.25 -22.44
C GLU A 461 -6.71 -12.55 -23.26
N LYS A 462 -5.77 -12.71 -24.19
CA LYS A 462 -5.69 -13.88 -25.07
C LYS A 462 -5.05 -15.11 -24.41
N TYR A 463 -3.96 -14.92 -23.66
CA TYR A 463 -3.10 -16.04 -23.25
C TYR A 463 -3.09 -16.34 -21.75
N ARG A 464 -3.54 -15.44 -20.87
CA ARG A 464 -3.49 -15.70 -19.41
C ARG A 464 -4.30 -16.94 -19.00
N THR A 465 -5.55 -17.05 -19.46
CA THR A 465 -6.44 -18.17 -19.11
C THR A 465 -6.31 -19.35 -20.07
N ASN A 466 -5.67 -19.15 -21.22
CA ASN A 466 -5.43 -20.16 -22.24
C ASN A 466 -3.97 -20.12 -22.72
N PRO A 467 -3.01 -20.49 -21.86
CA PRO A 467 -1.60 -20.46 -22.22
C PRO A 467 -1.33 -21.41 -23.39
N PRO A 468 -0.55 -20.99 -24.40
CA PRO A 468 -0.33 -21.77 -25.62
C PRO A 468 0.48 -23.05 -25.41
N THR A 469 1.34 -23.09 -24.39
CA THR A 469 2.11 -24.29 -24.06
C THR A 469 1.28 -25.21 -23.14
N PRO A 470 1.14 -26.51 -23.43
CA PRO A 470 0.47 -27.44 -22.52
C PRO A 470 1.31 -27.69 -21.26
N SER A 471 0.65 -27.97 -20.12
CA SER A 471 1.36 -28.33 -18.89
C SER A 471 2.05 -29.70 -19.06
N PRO A 472 3.34 -29.84 -18.68
CA PRO A 472 4.01 -31.13 -18.70
C PRO A 472 3.34 -32.21 -17.83
N SER A 473 2.63 -31.81 -16.76
CA SER A 473 1.91 -32.74 -15.87
C SER A 473 0.43 -32.94 -16.26
N GLY A 474 -0.03 -32.36 -17.38
CA GLY A 474 -1.43 -32.39 -17.79
C GLY A 474 -2.36 -31.52 -16.93
N GLU A 475 -1.81 -30.75 -15.98
CA GLU A 475 -2.57 -29.79 -15.18
C GLU A 475 -3.12 -28.63 -16.05
N GLY A 476 -4.24 -28.05 -15.62
CA GLY A 476 -4.81 -26.86 -16.24
C GLY A 476 -3.91 -25.61 -16.15
N PRO A 477 -4.36 -24.46 -16.66
CA PRO A 477 -3.71 -23.18 -16.38
C PRO A 477 -3.67 -22.89 -14.88
N TRP A 478 -2.67 -22.11 -14.44
CA TRP A 478 -2.63 -21.60 -13.06
C TRP A 478 -3.94 -20.84 -12.75
N PRO A 479 -4.59 -21.10 -11.60
CA PRO A 479 -5.84 -20.44 -11.24
C PRO A 479 -5.72 -18.92 -11.24
N THR A 480 -6.74 -18.20 -11.73
CA THR A 480 -6.77 -16.72 -11.72
C THR A 480 -7.25 -16.15 -10.39
N ASP A 481 -7.58 -17.02 -9.44
CA ASP A 481 -8.14 -16.65 -8.14
C ASP A 481 -7.37 -17.25 -6.96
N GLY A 482 -6.13 -17.72 -7.17
CA GLY A 482 -5.24 -18.18 -6.09
C GLY A 482 -4.96 -17.12 -5.03
N TRP A 483 -5.10 -15.84 -5.39
CA TRP A 483 -5.03 -14.71 -4.47
C TRP A 483 -6.22 -14.57 -3.53
N LYS A 484 -7.35 -15.20 -3.83
CA LYS A 484 -8.52 -15.14 -2.95
C LYS A 484 -8.23 -15.95 -1.70
N ARG A 485 -8.66 -15.40 -0.57
CA ARG A 485 -8.66 -16.16 0.68
C ARG A 485 -9.57 -17.38 0.54
N LYS A 486 -9.10 -18.56 0.94
CA LYS A 486 -9.88 -19.81 0.86
C LYS A 486 -11.17 -19.75 1.68
N ASN A 487 -11.12 -19.13 2.86
CA ASN A 487 -12.24 -18.97 3.78
C ASN A 487 -12.36 -17.49 4.20
N PRO A 488 -12.93 -16.62 3.33
CA PRO A 488 -13.12 -15.22 3.67
C PRO A 488 -14.20 -15.09 4.76
N PRO A 489 -14.04 -14.21 5.75
CA PRO A 489 -15.09 -13.91 6.72
C PRO A 489 -16.35 -13.42 6.00
N LYS A 490 -17.52 -13.92 6.39
CA LYS A 490 -18.80 -13.51 5.81
C LYS A 490 -19.65 -12.81 6.85
N ASP A 491 -20.32 -11.75 6.47
CA ASP A 491 -21.28 -11.03 7.31
C ASP A 491 -22.34 -11.95 7.94
N SER A 492 -22.76 -12.99 7.21
CA SER A 492 -23.69 -14.02 7.70
C SER A 492 -23.18 -14.83 8.91
N ASP A 493 -21.87 -14.88 9.12
CA ASP A 493 -21.24 -15.63 10.20
C ASP A 493 -21.15 -14.77 11.48
N SER A 494 -21.38 -13.46 11.37
CA SER A 494 -21.42 -12.53 12.50
C SER A 494 -22.70 -12.69 13.33
N VAL A 495 -22.76 -12.00 14.48
CA VAL A 495 -23.98 -11.95 15.30
C VAL A 495 -25.13 -11.32 14.50
N ALA A 496 -26.34 -11.87 14.59
CA ALA A 496 -27.50 -11.27 13.94
C ALA A 496 -27.81 -9.90 14.56
N VAL A 497 -27.86 -8.86 13.74
CA VAL A 497 -28.24 -7.50 14.15
C VAL A 497 -29.34 -6.94 13.25
N ALA A 498 -30.20 -6.09 13.80
CA ALA A 498 -31.22 -5.37 13.06
C ALA A 498 -31.59 -4.07 13.78
N ILE A 499 -32.20 -3.12 13.08
CA ILE A 499 -32.86 -1.97 13.69
C ILE A 499 -34.33 -2.35 13.90
N GLY A 500 -34.79 -2.28 15.13
CA GLY A 500 -36.16 -2.61 15.50
C GLY A 500 -37.13 -1.44 15.30
N PRO A 501 -38.45 -1.70 15.46
CA PRO A 501 -39.49 -0.72 15.21
C PRO A 501 -39.50 0.45 16.22
N CYS A 502 -38.85 0.31 17.36
CA CYS A 502 -38.70 1.36 18.38
C CYS A 502 -37.35 2.09 18.26
N ARG A 503 -36.64 1.90 17.13
CA ARG A 503 -35.32 2.48 16.81
C ARG A 503 -34.18 1.89 17.64
N GLU A 504 -34.43 0.74 18.25
CA GLU A 504 -33.48 -0.01 19.05
C GLU A 504 -32.56 -0.85 18.16
N LEU A 505 -31.32 -1.06 18.59
CA LEU A 505 -30.51 -2.13 18.05
C LEU A 505 -31.07 -3.46 18.58
N ARG A 506 -31.31 -4.43 17.71
CA ARG A 506 -31.63 -5.80 18.10
C ARG A 506 -30.43 -6.68 17.88
N VAL A 507 -30.05 -7.44 18.90
CA VAL A 507 -28.93 -8.40 18.85
C VAL A 507 -29.50 -9.78 19.11
N ARG A 508 -29.36 -10.70 18.14
CA ARG A 508 -30.02 -12.02 18.16
C ARG A 508 -31.55 -11.93 18.32
N GLY A 509 -32.16 -10.87 17.80
CA GLY A 509 -33.62 -10.63 17.84
C GLY A 509 -34.09 -9.84 19.07
N GLU A 510 -33.27 -9.73 20.11
CA GLU A 510 -33.62 -9.06 21.36
C GLU A 510 -33.21 -7.58 21.35
N PRO A 511 -34.03 -6.66 21.91
CA PRO A 511 -33.62 -5.27 22.14
C PRO A 511 -32.32 -5.20 22.93
N PHE A 512 -31.39 -4.40 22.43
CA PHE A 512 -30.07 -4.19 23.01
C PHE A 512 -29.77 -2.70 23.04
N PHE A 513 -29.37 -2.19 24.21
CA PHE A 513 -28.96 -0.80 24.38
C PHE A 513 -27.42 -0.77 24.44
N PRO A 514 -26.72 -0.32 23.38
CA PRO A 514 -25.27 -0.18 23.41
C PRO A 514 -24.85 0.86 24.46
N LEU A 515 -24.09 0.41 25.45
CA LEU A 515 -23.34 1.22 26.41
C LEU A 515 -21.88 1.15 25.99
N MET A 516 -21.42 2.21 25.33
CA MET A 516 -20.19 2.23 24.55
C MET A 516 -19.06 2.96 25.28
N MET A 517 -17.87 2.40 25.25
CA MET A 517 -16.64 3.14 25.53
C MET A 517 -15.95 3.50 24.21
N TRP A 518 -15.59 4.77 24.04
CA TRP A 518 -14.61 5.19 23.04
C TRP A 518 -13.23 4.67 23.44
N ALA A 519 -12.65 3.72 22.69
CA ALA A 519 -11.36 3.13 23.07
C ALA A 519 -10.44 2.87 21.87
N GLU A 520 -9.25 3.45 21.96
CA GLU A 520 -8.19 3.36 20.94
C GLU A 520 -7.27 2.15 21.16
N THR A 521 -7.31 1.51 22.33
CA THR A 521 -6.45 0.38 22.69
C THR A 521 -7.19 -0.73 23.46
N PRO A 522 -6.89 -2.02 23.22
CA PRO A 522 -7.45 -3.14 23.99
C PRO A 522 -7.18 -3.05 25.49
N LYS A 523 -6.15 -2.30 25.91
CA LYS A 523 -5.85 -2.08 27.34
C LYS A 523 -6.99 -1.41 28.12
N ARG A 524 -7.96 -0.78 27.44
CA ARG A 524 -9.15 -0.20 28.07
C ARG A 524 -10.27 -1.20 28.34
N ILE A 525 -10.22 -2.40 27.76
CA ILE A 525 -11.28 -3.43 27.90
C ILE A 525 -11.56 -3.79 29.38
N PRO A 526 -10.56 -4.00 30.26
CA PRO A 526 -10.83 -4.26 31.67
C PRO A 526 -11.59 -3.13 32.37
N LEU A 527 -11.24 -1.87 32.08
CA LEU A 527 -11.93 -0.71 32.63
C LEU A 527 -13.36 -0.61 32.09
N ALA A 528 -13.56 -0.79 30.78
CA ALA A 528 -14.90 -0.78 30.17
C ALA A 528 -15.83 -1.78 30.86
N LYS A 529 -15.34 -3.00 31.10
CA LYS A 529 -16.08 -4.03 31.83
C LYS A 529 -16.38 -3.63 33.28
N ALA A 530 -15.40 -3.05 33.98
CA ALA A 530 -15.57 -2.61 35.37
C ALA A 530 -16.62 -1.49 35.52
N LEU A 531 -16.75 -0.63 34.50
CA LEU A 531 -17.72 0.47 34.43
C LEU A 531 -19.10 0.03 33.91
N GLY A 532 -19.32 -1.26 33.63
CA GLY A 532 -20.62 -1.77 33.16
C GLY A 532 -20.93 -1.49 31.69
N MET A 533 -19.91 -1.17 30.88
CA MET A 533 -20.07 -1.06 29.43
C MET A 533 -20.31 -2.45 28.82
N ASN A 534 -21.04 -2.49 27.71
CA ASN A 534 -21.29 -3.74 26.96
C ASN A 534 -20.71 -3.71 25.53
N THR A 535 -20.25 -2.54 25.09
CA THR A 535 -19.77 -2.31 23.72
C THR A 535 -18.51 -1.42 23.73
N ILE A 536 -17.59 -1.68 22.82
CA ILE A 536 -16.48 -0.78 22.49
C ILE A 536 -16.75 -0.16 21.12
N ALA A 537 -16.47 1.13 20.97
CA ALA A 537 -16.66 1.85 19.72
C ALA A 537 -15.36 2.54 19.28
N GLU A 538 -15.32 2.93 18.00
CA GLU A 538 -14.14 3.39 17.25
C GLU A 538 -13.17 2.24 16.93
N GLY A 539 -12.71 1.53 17.96
CA GLY A 539 -11.55 0.64 17.86
C GLY A 539 -10.27 1.46 17.69
N ASN A 540 -9.16 0.80 17.39
CA ASN A 540 -7.94 1.53 17.07
C ASN A 540 -8.24 2.29 15.76
N PHE A 541 -8.45 3.63 15.73
CA PHE A 541 -8.47 4.53 14.54
C PHE A 541 -7.27 5.48 14.47
N LEU A 542 -6.50 5.59 15.56
CA LEU A 542 -5.32 6.46 15.65
C LEU A 542 -3.97 5.74 15.44
N SER A 543 -3.11 6.42 14.67
CA SER A 543 -1.76 6.11 14.14
C SER A 543 -1.05 4.78 14.48
N ALA A 544 -0.26 4.29 13.52
CA ALA A 544 0.66 3.16 13.69
C ALA A 544 1.80 3.42 14.70
N GLU A 545 1.83 4.61 15.32
CA GLU A 545 2.87 5.07 16.26
C GLU A 545 2.45 5.02 17.73
N LEU A 546 1.22 4.61 18.03
CA LEU A 546 0.92 4.10 19.37
C LEU A 546 1.71 2.80 19.54
N ASP A 547 2.64 2.74 20.50
CA ASP A 547 3.59 1.63 20.72
C ASP A 547 2.93 0.23 20.94
N ASN A 548 1.59 0.11 20.85
CA ASN A 548 0.81 -1.13 20.98
C ASN A 548 -0.40 -1.19 20.02
N ALA A 549 -0.33 -0.58 18.83
CA ALA A 549 -1.42 -0.65 17.86
C ALA A 549 -1.66 -2.10 17.36
N VAL A 550 -2.88 -2.59 17.54
CA VAL A 550 -3.35 -3.90 17.05
C VAL A 550 -4.38 -3.74 15.94
N SER A 551 -4.62 -4.80 15.16
CA SER A 551 -5.63 -4.82 14.11
C SER A 551 -7.05 -4.78 14.68
N ASN A 552 -8.04 -4.35 13.89
CA ASN A 552 -9.45 -4.40 14.32
C ASN A 552 -9.88 -5.82 14.71
N LYS A 553 -9.30 -6.83 14.04
CA LYS A 553 -9.53 -8.24 14.37
C LYS A 553 -9.00 -8.59 15.76
N GLU A 554 -7.72 -8.33 16.03
CA GLU A 554 -7.11 -8.60 17.34
C GLU A 554 -7.80 -7.84 18.46
N PHE A 555 -8.19 -6.58 18.23
CA PHE A 555 -8.96 -5.82 19.20
C PHE A 555 -10.29 -6.50 19.50
N LEU A 556 -11.03 -6.89 18.46
CA LEU A 556 -12.36 -7.49 18.62
C LEU A 556 -12.29 -8.88 19.25
N ASP A 557 -11.23 -9.65 18.97
CA ASP A 557 -10.94 -10.92 19.63
C ASP A 557 -10.78 -10.70 21.16
N GLU A 558 -10.04 -9.67 21.59
CA GLU A 558 -9.89 -9.34 23.02
C GLU A 558 -11.19 -8.83 23.65
N ALA A 559 -11.96 -7.99 22.94
CA ALA A 559 -13.25 -7.52 23.43
C ALA A 559 -14.22 -8.68 23.64
N ALA A 560 -14.22 -9.66 22.72
CA ALA A 560 -15.04 -10.86 22.82
C ALA A 560 -14.67 -11.75 24.00
N LYS A 561 -13.37 -11.91 24.31
CA LYS A 561 -12.91 -12.62 25.53
C LYS A 561 -13.46 -11.99 26.81
N ALA A 562 -13.67 -10.66 26.81
CA ALA A 562 -14.25 -9.97 27.95
C ALA A 562 -15.79 -10.03 28.00
N GLY A 563 -16.45 -10.56 26.95
CA GLY A 563 -17.90 -10.58 26.79
C GLY A 563 -18.47 -9.29 26.23
N LEU A 564 -17.64 -8.45 25.59
CA LEU A 564 -18.05 -7.18 25.01
C LEU A 564 -18.28 -7.31 23.50
N TYR A 565 -19.10 -6.42 22.97
CA TYR A 565 -19.30 -6.21 21.55
C TYR A 565 -18.42 -5.08 21.01
N GLY A 566 -18.29 -4.99 19.68
CA GLY A 566 -17.54 -3.92 19.01
C GLY A 566 -18.32 -3.24 17.88
N ILE A 567 -18.13 -1.93 17.74
CA ILE A 567 -18.56 -1.10 16.61
C ILE A 567 -17.32 -0.37 16.06
N PHE A 568 -16.69 -0.93 15.03
CA PHE A 568 -15.37 -0.48 14.55
C PHE A 568 -15.42 0.01 13.10
N GLY A 569 -14.30 0.53 12.60
CA GLY A 569 -14.15 0.79 11.16
C GLY A 569 -14.27 -0.51 10.34
N ALA A 570 -14.85 -0.41 9.15
CA ALA A 570 -15.04 -1.56 8.26
C ALA A 570 -13.71 -2.21 7.83
N ASP A 571 -13.58 -3.49 8.14
CA ASP A 571 -12.42 -4.32 7.82
C ASP A 571 -12.91 -5.71 7.43
N MET A 572 -12.56 -6.17 6.21
CA MET A 572 -13.00 -7.48 5.70
C MET A 572 -12.62 -8.64 6.61
N ARG A 573 -11.58 -8.47 7.43
CA ARG A 573 -11.09 -9.52 8.33
C ARG A 573 -12.02 -9.74 9.53
N VAL A 574 -12.90 -8.79 9.85
CA VAL A 574 -13.86 -8.89 10.97
C VAL A 574 -15.31 -9.01 10.52
N ALA A 575 -15.59 -9.03 9.21
CA ALA A 575 -16.96 -9.07 8.68
C ALA A 575 -17.81 -10.19 9.30
N GLY A 576 -17.23 -11.38 9.50
CA GLY A 576 -17.89 -12.53 10.14
C GLY A 576 -17.63 -12.69 11.64
N HIS A 577 -17.11 -11.69 12.33
CA HIS A 577 -16.75 -11.83 13.73
C HIS A 577 -18.02 -11.87 14.63
N PRO A 578 -18.15 -12.84 15.56
CA PRO A 578 -19.39 -13.06 16.34
C PRO A 578 -19.74 -11.94 17.34
N ASN A 579 -18.84 -10.98 17.56
CA ASN A 579 -19.03 -9.84 18.47
C ASN A 579 -19.05 -8.48 17.73
N LEU A 580 -19.12 -8.47 16.40
CA LEU A 580 -19.24 -7.23 15.62
C LEU A 580 -20.70 -6.78 15.51
N LEU A 581 -21.05 -5.65 16.11
CA LEU A 581 -22.41 -5.09 16.05
C LEU A 581 -22.65 -4.18 14.86
N GLY A 582 -21.64 -3.43 14.41
CA GLY A 582 -21.83 -2.40 13.42
C GLY A 582 -20.52 -1.78 12.95
N TRP A 583 -20.64 -0.85 12.00
CA TRP A 583 -19.53 -0.03 11.53
C TRP A 583 -19.65 1.39 12.09
N ILE A 584 -18.53 2.11 12.21
CA ILE A 584 -18.55 3.54 12.55
C ILE A 584 -17.72 4.33 11.53
N HIS A 585 -18.25 5.50 11.14
CA HIS A 585 -17.51 6.48 10.35
C HIS A 585 -16.35 7.08 11.13
N VAL A 586 -15.50 7.81 10.42
CA VAL A 586 -14.52 8.69 11.05
C VAL A 586 -15.22 9.70 11.98
N ASP A 587 -14.57 10.09 13.08
CA ASP A 587 -15.13 11.03 14.06
C ASP A 587 -15.31 12.43 13.46
N GLU A 588 -16.52 12.99 13.56
CA GLU A 588 -16.85 14.37 13.15
C GLU A 588 -16.31 14.76 11.76
N PRO A 589 -16.67 14.02 10.68
CA PRO A 589 -16.14 14.27 9.33
C PRO A 589 -16.44 15.68 8.82
N ASP A 590 -17.46 16.32 9.37
CA ASP A 590 -17.88 17.69 9.10
C ASP A 590 -16.86 18.75 9.53
N ARG A 591 -15.85 18.42 10.33
CA ARG A 591 -14.79 19.37 10.74
C ARG A 591 -14.03 20.00 9.59
N VAL A 592 -14.07 19.42 8.38
CA VAL A 592 -13.47 20.03 7.17
C VAL A 592 -14.28 21.23 6.64
N LEU A 593 -15.57 21.36 6.99
CA LEU A 593 -16.42 22.45 6.50
C LEU A 593 -15.87 23.81 6.93
N GLY A 594 -15.86 24.77 6.00
CA GLY A 594 -15.34 26.12 6.24
C GLY A 594 -13.82 26.22 6.42
N ARG A 595 -13.06 25.13 6.25
CA ARG A 595 -11.60 25.12 6.39
C ARG A 595 -10.88 25.01 5.05
N PRO A 596 -9.70 25.63 4.91
CA PRO A 596 -8.86 25.43 3.73
C PRO A 596 -8.39 23.98 3.68
N ALA A 597 -8.27 23.44 2.48
CA ALA A 597 -7.94 22.04 2.29
C ALA A 597 -6.52 21.64 2.75
N SER A 598 -5.63 22.60 2.95
CA SER A 598 -4.34 22.39 3.61
C SER A 598 -4.47 21.86 5.05
N GLU A 599 -5.59 22.12 5.72
CA GLU A 599 -5.86 21.62 7.07
C GLU A 599 -6.47 20.21 7.09
N TRP A 600 -7.02 19.71 5.98
CA TRP A 600 -7.77 18.46 5.98
C TRP A 600 -6.89 17.24 6.30
N ARG A 601 -5.65 17.22 5.83
CA ARG A 601 -4.66 16.18 6.18
C ARG A 601 -4.41 16.07 7.68
N ARG A 602 -4.40 17.21 8.37
CA ARG A 602 -4.18 17.28 9.81
C ARG A 602 -5.39 16.76 10.57
N LEU A 603 -6.59 16.97 10.04
CA LEU A 603 -7.84 16.52 10.66
C LEU A 603 -8.06 15.01 10.45
N PHE A 604 -7.75 14.50 9.26
CA PHE A 604 -8.03 13.11 8.89
C PHE A 604 -6.84 12.45 8.15
N PRO A 605 -5.69 12.24 8.81
CA PRO A 605 -4.47 11.75 8.17
C PRO A 605 -4.68 10.38 7.48
N GLY A 606 -5.41 9.45 8.10
CA GLY A 606 -5.73 8.14 7.52
C GLY A 606 -6.76 8.17 6.38
N PHE A 607 -7.37 9.32 6.09
CA PHE A 607 -8.38 9.50 5.04
C PHE A 607 -7.87 10.37 3.89
N GLU A 608 -6.56 10.68 3.87
CA GLU A 608 -5.92 11.46 2.81
C GLU A 608 -6.32 10.94 1.41
N MET A 609 -6.47 9.64 1.27
CA MET A 609 -6.78 8.98 -0.01
C MET A 609 -8.20 9.20 -0.53
N MET A 610 -9.12 9.51 0.38
CA MET A 610 -10.45 9.97 0.02
C MET A 610 -10.46 11.47 -0.27
N LEU A 611 -9.61 12.23 0.42
CA LEU A 611 -9.58 13.69 0.39
C LEU A 611 -8.75 14.31 -0.75
N PHE A 612 -7.72 13.60 -1.27
CA PHE A 612 -6.75 14.15 -2.21
C PHE A 612 -6.64 13.33 -3.50
N THR A 613 -6.21 13.99 -4.57
CA THR A 613 -5.88 13.34 -5.86
C THR A 613 -4.70 12.39 -5.75
N PRO A 614 -4.52 11.44 -6.69
CA PRO A 614 -3.41 10.48 -6.67
C PRO A 614 -2.00 11.11 -6.62
N ASP A 615 -1.81 12.31 -7.17
CA ASP A 615 -0.53 13.03 -7.12
C ASP A 615 -0.33 13.80 -5.81
N GLN A 616 -1.27 13.68 -4.85
CA GLN A 616 -1.24 14.25 -3.51
C GLN A 616 -1.00 15.77 -3.47
N ARG A 617 -1.27 16.49 -4.56
CA ARG A 617 -1.04 17.94 -4.64
C ARG A 617 -2.32 18.75 -4.53
N VAL A 618 -3.44 18.16 -4.94
CA VAL A 618 -4.72 18.88 -5.04
C VAL A 618 -5.77 18.15 -4.20
N PRO A 619 -6.46 18.84 -3.28
CA PRO A 619 -7.66 18.30 -2.65
C PRO A 619 -8.68 17.99 -3.72
N LYS A 620 -9.39 16.87 -3.61
CA LYS A 620 -10.61 16.71 -4.40
C LYS A 620 -11.54 17.83 -3.97
N VAL A 621 -12.11 18.56 -4.93
CA VAL A 621 -13.25 19.43 -4.65
C VAL A 621 -14.44 18.51 -4.39
N CYS A 622 -14.40 17.83 -3.24
CA CYS A 622 -15.39 16.89 -2.79
C CYS A 622 -16.16 17.57 -1.66
N PRO A 623 -17.48 17.73 -1.79
CA PRO A 623 -18.31 18.02 -0.64
C PRO A 623 -18.03 16.97 0.46
N PRO A 624 -17.91 17.33 1.74
CA PRO A 624 -17.51 16.40 2.80
C PRO A 624 -18.36 15.13 2.91
N GLN A 625 -19.61 15.19 2.47
CA GLN A 625 -20.52 14.06 2.30
C GLN A 625 -19.98 12.96 1.36
N GLU A 626 -19.08 13.28 0.43
CA GLU A 626 -18.41 12.27 -0.41
C GLU A 626 -17.44 11.38 0.38
N ILE A 627 -16.87 11.89 1.48
CA ILE A 627 -15.99 11.10 2.37
C ILE A 627 -16.81 9.99 3.01
N VAL A 628 -17.96 10.34 3.59
CA VAL A 628 -18.84 9.36 4.24
C VAL A 628 -19.55 8.48 3.22
N SER A 629 -19.89 8.95 2.02
CA SER A 629 -20.50 8.10 0.99
C SER A 629 -19.55 7.01 0.49
N THR A 630 -18.27 7.37 0.30
CA THR A 630 -17.20 6.44 -0.08
C THR A 630 -16.96 5.41 1.01
N ALA A 631 -16.82 5.85 2.27
CA ALA A 631 -16.66 4.96 3.41
C ALA A 631 -17.89 4.06 3.63
N TRP A 632 -19.10 4.59 3.45
CA TRP A 632 -20.35 3.83 3.56
C TRP A 632 -20.45 2.75 2.48
N ALA A 633 -20.10 3.06 1.23
CA ALA A 633 -20.09 2.06 0.15
C ALA A 633 -19.15 0.89 0.49
N TRP A 634 -17.98 1.18 1.06
CA TRP A 634 -17.08 0.16 1.59
C TRP A 634 -17.72 -0.64 2.73
N MET A 635 -18.27 0.03 3.75
CA MET A 635 -18.93 -0.63 4.89
C MET A 635 -20.04 -1.59 4.46
N LYS A 636 -20.88 -1.19 3.49
CA LYS A 636 -21.96 -2.05 2.96
C LYS A 636 -21.46 -3.15 2.04
N LYS A 637 -20.30 -3.00 1.40
CA LYS A 637 -19.61 -4.10 0.69
C LYS A 637 -19.07 -5.14 1.67
N VAL A 638 -18.48 -4.69 2.79
CA VAL A 638 -17.89 -5.57 3.80
C VAL A 638 -18.95 -6.31 4.62
N GLY A 639 -19.94 -5.59 5.13
CA GLY A 639 -20.98 -6.11 6.01
C GLY A 639 -22.32 -5.47 5.69
N PRO A 640 -23.06 -5.96 4.68
CA PRO A 640 -24.30 -5.34 4.22
C PRO A 640 -25.40 -5.27 5.28
N THR A 641 -25.43 -6.21 6.24
CA THR A 641 -26.42 -6.24 7.33
C THR A 641 -26.02 -5.38 8.54
N ARG A 642 -24.76 -4.94 8.60
CA ARG A 642 -24.25 -4.17 9.75
C ARG A 642 -24.79 -2.73 9.74
N PRO A 643 -25.37 -2.23 10.84
CA PRO A 643 -25.70 -0.82 10.99
C PRO A 643 -24.44 0.04 11.01
N VAL A 644 -24.52 1.24 10.45
CA VAL A 644 -23.42 2.22 10.46
C VAL A 644 -23.72 3.40 11.36
N PHE A 645 -22.77 3.76 12.20
CA PHE A 645 -22.82 4.85 13.16
C PHE A 645 -22.06 6.07 12.62
N LEU A 646 -22.65 7.25 12.75
CA LEU A 646 -22.03 8.53 12.37
C LEU A 646 -22.13 9.53 13.53
N THR A 647 -21.01 10.17 13.85
CA THR A 647 -20.94 11.30 14.78
C THR A 647 -20.68 12.58 14.00
N LEU A 648 -21.59 13.55 14.05
CA LEU A 648 -21.39 14.90 13.51
C LEU A 648 -20.86 15.83 14.62
N GLY A 649 -20.13 16.88 14.27
CA GLY A 649 -19.64 17.89 15.21
C GLY A 649 -20.71 18.88 15.68
N GLY A 650 -20.54 19.43 16.88
CA GLY A 650 -21.46 20.41 17.48
C GLY A 650 -21.70 21.69 16.66
N GLN A 651 -20.84 22.01 15.69
CA GLN A 651 -21.06 23.12 14.75
C GLN A 651 -22.35 23.01 13.92
N MET A 652 -22.97 21.82 13.85
CA MET A 652 -24.28 21.65 13.23
C MET A 652 -25.40 22.38 13.98
N LEU A 653 -25.21 22.67 15.27
CA LEU A 653 -26.24 23.27 16.10
C LEU A 653 -26.41 24.77 15.77
N PRO A 654 -27.63 25.31 15.90
CA PRO A 654 -27.87 26.74 15.72
C PRO A 654 -27.00 27.57 16.66
N GLY A 655 -26.36 28.61 16.12
CA GLY A 655 -25.47 29.50 16.89
C GLY A 655 -24.10 28.94 17.28
N GLU A 656 -23.79 27.68 16.96
CA GLU A 656 -22.49 27.06 17.25
C GLU A 656 -21.53 27.07 16.05
N GLY A 657 -20.22 27.15 16.28
CA GLY A 657 -19.21 27.14 15.21
C GLY A 657 -19.23 28.40 14.32
N SER A 658 -18.50 28.37 13.21
CA SER A 658 -18.29 29.54 12.32
C SER A 658 -19.09 29.50 11.02
N LEU A 659 -19.92 28.47 10.82
CA LEU A 659 -20.71 28.32 9.59
C LEU A 659 -22.03 29.10 9.69
N ASP A 660 -22.46 29.70 8.58
CA ASP A 660 -23.77 30.34 8.47
C ASP A 660 -24.90 29.30 8.52
N GLN A 661 -26.07 29.70 9.03
CA GLN A 661 -27.21 28.78 9.20
C GLN A 661 -27.67 28.16 7.88
N GLU A 662 -27.65 28.92 6.77
CA GLU A 662 -28.02 28.41 5.44
C GLU A 662 -27.08 27.28 4.98
N VAL A 663 -25.78 27.39 5.26
CA VAL A 663 -24.80 26.33 4.99
C VAL A 663 -25.11 25.11 5.85
N LYS A 664 -25.44 25.31 7.12
CA LYS A 664 -25.78 24.20 8.02
C LYS A 664 -27.01 23.43 7.54
N ASP A 665 -28.09 24.16 7.22
CA ASP A 665 -29.36 23.60 6.77
C ASP A 665 -29.23 22.83 5.45
N LYS A 666 -28.22 23.16 4.64
CA LYS A 666 -27.88 22.47 3.40
C LYS A 666 -26.95 21.26 3.60
N GLU A 667 -25.82 21.46 4.28
CA GLU A 667 -24.72 20.47 4.27
C GLU A 667 -24.93 19.34 5.30
N PHE A 668 -25.48 19.60 6.50
CA PHE A 668 -25.63 18.55 7.53
C PHE A 668 -26.66 17.46 7.17
N PRO A 669 -27.83 17.78 6.57
CA PRO A 669 -28.74 16.74 6.11
C PRO A 669 -28.14 15.81 5.06
N ALA A 670 -27.14 16.27 4.29
CA ALA A 670 -26.51 15.47 3.23
C ALA A 670 -25.70 14.26 3.75
N TYR A 671 -25.38 14.20 5.05
CA TYR A 671 -24.69 13.06 5.66
C TYR A 671 -25.64 11.92 6.05
N LEU A 672 -26.92 12.23 6.30
CA LEU A 672 -27.90 11.28 6.86
C LEU A 672 -28.19 10.03 6.01
N PRO A 673 -28.12 10.07 4.66
CA PRO A 673 -28.26 8.87 3.84
C PRO A 673 -27.16 7.82 4.06
N TYR A 674 -26.01 8.23 4.61
CA TYR A 674 -24.83 7.39 4.76
C TYR A 674 -24.63 6.89 6.20
N CYS A 675 -25.70 6.82 6.99
CA CYS A 675 -25.68 6.24 8.33
C CYS A 675 -27.02 5.62 8.71
N ASP A 676 -26.96 4.64 9.61
CA ASP A 676 -28.12 4.02 10.23
C ASP A 676 -28.39 4.63 11.61
N PHE A 677 -27.34 4.91 12.38
CA PHE A 677 -27.38 5.65 13.65
C PHE A 677 -26.65 6.98 13.50
N VAL A 678 -27.22 8.07 14.01
CA VAL A 678 -26.58 9.39 13.98
C VAL A 678 -26.50 10.02 15.37
N SER A 679 -25.38 10.67 15.64
CA SER A 679 -25.10 11.43 16.86
C SER A 679 -24.57 12.81 16.51
N CYS A 680 -24.61 13.70 17.50
CA CYS A 680 -23.91 14.97 17.50
C CYS A 680 -22.96 14.99 18.70
N ALA A 681 -21.68 15.24 18.45
CA ALA A 681 -20.65 15.44 19.45
C ALA A 681 -20.81 16.82 20.09
N VAL A 682 -21.45 16.83 21.26
CA VAL A 682 -21.66 18.02 22.09
C VAL A 682 -20.99 17.80 23.42
N TYR A 683 -20.12 18.75 23.77
CA TYR A 683 -19.19 18.65 24.90
C TYR A 683 -19.36 19.90 25.77
N PRO A 684 -20.43 19.97 26.59
CA PRO A 684 -20.85 21.21 27.23
C PRO A 684 -19.85 21.73 28.26
N LEU A 685 -18.97 20.86 28.77
CA LEU A 685 -18.16 21.13 29.96
C LEU A 685 -16.68 21.35 29.64
N THR A 686 -16.13 20.63 28.65
CA THR A 686 -14.69 20.65 28.37
C THR A 686 -14.27 21.55 27.19
N ALA A 687 -15.21 22.07 26.39
CA ALA A 687 -14.90 22.93 25.24
C ALA A 687 -14.67 24.42 25.58
N GLY A 688 -14.37 24.74 26.85
CA GLY A 688 -14.11 26.11 27.31
C GLY A 688 -15.36 26.98 27.45
N HIS A 689 -16.54 26.36 27.53
CA HIS A 689 -17.80 27.07 27.71
C HIS A 689 -18.10 27.39 29.19
N ALA A 690 -18.96 28.40 29.42
CA ALA A 690 -19.40 28.81 30.75
C ALA A 690 -20.32 27.76 31.41
N ALA A 691 -20.45 27.83 32.76
CA ALA A 691 -21.44 27.07 33.52
C ALA A 691 -22.87 27.27 32.98
N GLY A 692 -23.77 26.28 33.16
CA GLY A 692 -25.16 26.36 32.68
C GLY A 692 -25.44 25.71 31.33
N ARG A 693 -24.52 24.90 30.79
CA ARG A 693 -24.67 24.24 29.46
C ARG A 693 -25.03 22.76 29.51
N THR A 694 -25.20 22.14 30.68
CA THR A 694 -25.45 20.68 30.79
C THR A 694 -26.65 20.22 29.93
N SER A 695 -27.70 21.05 29.81
CA SER A 695 -28.90 20.78 28.99
C SER A 695 -28.67 20.79 27.47
N ALA A 696 -27.47 21.13 26.99
CA ALA A 696 -27.13 21.16 25.58
C ALA A 696 -27.20 19.76 24.94
N VAL A 697 -26.95 18.68 25.69
CA VAL A 697 -27.09 17.29 25.19
C VAL A 697 -28.53 17.00 24.75
N ALA A 698 -29.51 17.35 25.60
CA ALA A 698 -30.93 17.16 25.28
C ALA A 698 -31.34 18.03 24.08
N SER A 699 -30.90 19.29 24.05
CA SER A 699 -31.17 20.24 22.97
C SER A 699 -30.59 19.78 21.63
N ALA A 700 -29.38 19.21 21.66
CA ALA A 700 -28.70 18.70 20.48
C ALA A 700 -29.40 17.49 19.88
N LEU A 701 -29.84 16.54 20.70
CA LEU A 701 -30.62 15.40 20.23
C LEU A 701 -32.00 15.80 19.72
N ALA A 702 -32.65 16.80 20.34
CA ALA A 702 -33.91 17.34 19.85
C ALA A 702 -33.74 17.99 18.46
N HIS A 703 -32.65 18.75 18.27
CA HIS A 703 -32.31 19.32 16.97
C HIS A 703 -31.99 18.23 15.94
N LEU A 704 -31.18 17.24 16.33
CA LEU A 704 -30.83 16.11 15.47
C LEU A 704 -32.06 15.27 15.09
N ARG A 705 -33.02 15.08 15.99
CA ARG A 705 -34.31 14.45 15.73
C ARG A 705 -35.12 15.23 14.69
N LYS A 706 -35.16 16.55 14.79
CA LYS A 706 -35.84 17.41 13.81
C LYS A 706 -35.18 17.28 12.43
N MET A 707 -33.85 17.20 12.37
CA MET A 707 -33.10 17.06 11.13
C MET A 707 -33.20 15.65 10.52
N ALA A 708 -33.10 14.60 11.33
CA ALA A 708 -33.02 13.21 10.88
C ALA A 708 -34.38 12.52 10.69
N GLY A 709 -35.46 13.14 11.15
CA GLY A 709 -36.81 12.60 11.08
C GLY A 709 -37.15 11.63 12.23
N PRO A 710 -38.41 11.14 12.27
CA PRO A 710 -38.93 10.38 13.41
C PRO A 710 -38.28 9.00 13.58
N ASP A 711 -37.84 8.39 12.47
CA ASP A 711 -37.48 6.97 12.43
C ASP A 711 -35.98 6.72 12.60
N LYS A 712 -35.12 7.71 12.35
CA LYS A 712 -33.66 7.52 12.44
C LYS A 712 -33.24 7.23 13.90
N PRO A 713 -32.57 6.10 14.19
CA PRO A 713 -31.95 5.88 15.50
C PRO A 713 -30.93 6.96 15.85
N LEU A 714 -30.96 7.41 17.10
CA LEU A 714 -30.03 8.41 17.62
C LEU A 714 -29.18 7.79 18.71
N PHE A 715 -27.94 8.27 18.84
CA PHE A 715 -27.08 7.98 19.97
C PHE A 715 -26.40 9.26 20.44
N ALA A 716 -25.75 9.21 21.60
CA ALA A 716 -25.03 10.36 22.15
C ALA A 716 -23.67 9.95 22.72
N TRP A 717 -22.73 10.89 22.70
CA TRP A 717 -21.49 10.81 23.45
C TRP A 717 -21.59 11.70 24.69
N VAL A 718 -21.25 11.15 25.85
CA VAL A 718 -21.21 11.85 27.14
C VAL A 718 -19.77 12.01 27.60
N GLU A 719 -19.44 13.16 28.16
CA GLU A 719 -18.11 13.43 28.69
C GLU A 719 -17.94 12.75 30.05
N ALA A 720 -16.95 11.86 30.19
CA ALA A 720 -16.62 11.24 31.46
C ALA A 720 -15.29 11.73 32.05
N GLY A 721 -14.43 12.37 31.26
CA GLY A 721 -13.11 12.80 31.68
C GLY A 721 -12.71 14.14 31.09
N PRO A 722 -11.57 14.72 31.53
CA PRO A 722 -11.09 15.98 30.99
C PRO A 722 -10.75 15.84 29.50
N ARG A 723 -11.03 16.88 28.72
CA ARG A 723 -10.64 16.90 27.30
C ARG A 723 -9.16 17.19 27.16
N VAL A 724 -8.44 16.22 26.61
CA VAL A 724 -7.04 16.37 26.25
C VAL A 724 -6.97 16.93 24.83
N THR A 725 -6.71 18.24 24.68
CA THR A 725 -6.48 18.86 23.37
C THR A 725 -4.99 18.92 23.08
N GLY A 726 -4.56 18.66 21.84
CA GLY A 726 -3.14 18.73 21.50
C GLY A 726 -2.34 17.45 21.75
N VAL A 727 -2.99 16.28 21.79
CA VAL A 727 -2.25 15.02 21.57
C VAL A 727 -1.49 15.19 20.26
N VAL A 728 -0.18 15.00 20.35
CA VAL A 728 0.72 15.05 19.21
C VAL A 728 0.33 13.90 18.28
N ARG A 729 -0.49 14.18 17.26
CA ARG A 729 -1.00 13.15 16.33
C ARG A 729 -0.06 12.92 15.13
N HIS A 730 1.04 13.66 15.04
CA HIS A 730 1.99 13.57 13.93
C HIS A 730 3.31 12.95 14.33
N ALA A 731 3.80 12.08 13.44
CA ALA A 731 5.05 11.36 13.56
C ALA A 731 6.29 12.21 13.75
N GLN A 732 6.31 13.39 13.15
CA GLN A 732 7.44 14.30 13.22
C GLN A 732 7.48 15.02 14.58
N ASP A 733 6.31 15.37 15.09
CA ASP A 733 6.17 16.04 16.38
C ASP A 733 6.40 15.06 17.55
N ILE A 734 5.95 13.79 17.43
CA ILE A 734 6.24 12.72 18.40
C ILE A 734 7.74 12.45 18.46
N ARG A 735 8.40 12.35 17.30
CA ARG A 735 9.86 12.15 17.19
C ARG A 735 10.64 13.34 17.74
N ALA A 736 10.23 14.56 17.41
CA ALA A 736 10.85 15.79 17.93
C ALA A 736 10.71 15.88 19.46
N ALA A 737 9.53 15.59 20.00
CA ALA A 737 9.29 15.59 21.44
C ALA A 737 10.03 14.44 22.18
N ARG A 738 10.13 13.23 21.58
CA ARG A 738 10.98 12.14 22.12
C ARG A 738 12.46 12.50 22.13
N GLN A 739 12.96 13.17 21.09
CA GLN A 739 14.33 13.68 21.04
C GLN A 739 14.59 14.75 22.10
N GLN A 740 13.54 15.47 22.53
CA GLN A 740 13.57 16.42 23.64
C GLN A 740 13.31 15.76 25.02
N GLY A 741 13.19 14.42 25.09
CA GLY A 741 13.00 13.70 26.34
C GLY A 741 11.57 13.70 26.91
N VAL A 742 10.58 14.17 26.14
CA VAL A 742 9.17 14.16 26.55
C VAL A 742 8.63 12.74 26.48
N ARG A 743 8.30 12.15 27.64
CA ARG A 743 7.80 10.76 27.76
C ARG A 743 6.28 10.65 27.73
N ASN A 744 5.56 11.73 28.02
CA ASN A 744 4.10 11.78 28.08
C ASN A 744 3.57 12.80 27.07
N PHE A 745 2.88 12.33 26.02
CA PHE A 745 2.19 13.19 25.06
C PHE A 745 0.82 13.60 25.62
N LEU A 746 0.82 14.20 26.80
CA LEU A 746 -0.39 14.77 27.37
C LEU A 746 -0.64 16.08 26.63
N GLY A 747 -1.70 16.10 25.82
CA GLY A 747 -2.23 17.36 25.33
C GLY A 747 -2.60 18.29 26.49
N THR A 748 -2.70 19.59 26.23
CA THR A 748 -3.27 20.55 27.16
C THR A 748 -4.71 20.20 27.47
N THR A 749 -5.00 19.94 28.75
CA THR A 749 -6.38 19.85 29.23
C THR A 749 -7.05 21.20 29.08
N THR A 750 -8.13 21.28 28.30
CA THR A 750 -8.95 22.49 28.20
C THR A 750 -10.25 22.25 28.96
N GLY A 751 -10.59 23.11 29.91
CA GLY A 751 -11.85 23.06 30.67
C GLY A 751 -11.81 22.20 31.95
N PRO A 752 -12.75 22.42 32.89
CA PRO A 752 -12.93 21.59 34.08
C PRO A 752 -13.41 20.18 33.70
N ALA A 753 -12.96 19.15 34.43
CA ALA A 753 -13.50 17.80 34.29
C ALA A 753 -14.97 17.75 34.74
N PRO A 754 -15.82 16.92 34.11
CA PRO A 754 -17.22 16.79 34.49
C PRO A 754 -17.34 16.20 35.90
N THR A 755 -18.32 16.68 36.66
CA THR A 755 -18.69 16.07 37.96
C THR A 755 -19.53 14.82 37.75
N ALA A 756 -19.55 13.92 38.75
CA ALA A 756 -20.41 12.74 38.73
C ALA A 756 -21.89 13.06 38.44
N LEU A 757 -22.42 14.15 39.03
CA LEU A 757 -23.79 14.61 38.80
C LEU A 757 -24.02 15.02 37.34
N GLN A 758 -23.06 15.72 36.72
CA GLN A 758 -23.18 16.13 35.32
C GLN A 758 -23.13 14.93 34.38
N VAL A 759 -22.22 13.97 34.60
CA VAL A 759 -22.14 12.73 33.79
C VAL A 759 -23.46 11.95 33.88
N ARG A 760 -24.01 11.81 35.10
CA ARG A 760 -25.32 11.21 35.33
C ARG A 760 -26.42 11.94 34.56
N ALA A 761 -26.43 13.27 34.67
CA ALA A 761 -27.45 14.11 34.08
C ALA A 761 -27.43 14.03 32.55
N GLU A 762 -26.27 14.17 31.91
CA GLU A 762 -26.11 14.10 30.46
C GLU A 762 -26.52 12.73 29.89
N ALA A 763 -26.18 11.63 30.58
CA ALA A 763 -26.57 10.28 30.20
C ALA A 763 -28.10 10.11 30.19
N TRP A 764 -28.78 10.54 31.26
CA TRP A 764 -30.25 10.50 31.29
C TRP A 764 -30.89 11.49 30.33
N MET A 765 -30.28 12.66 30.11
CA MET A 765 -30.74 13.61 29.11
C MET A 765 -30.74 12.98 27.73
N ALA A 766 -29.69 12.25 27.38
CA ALA A 766 -29.59 11.55 26.11
C ALA A 766 -30.67 10.48 25.96
N VAL A 767 -30.84 9.62 26.97
CA VAL A 767 -31.84 8.54 26.98
C VAL A 767 -33.27 9.09 26.88
N ILE A 768 -33.58 10.14 27.64
CA ILE A 768 -34.90 10.79 27.66
C ILE A 768 -35.18 11.50 26.34
N ALA A 769 -34.19 12.17 25.75
CA ALA A 769 -34.31 12.79 24.42
C ALA A 769 -34.43 11.77 23.27
N GLY A 770 -34.38 10.47 23.57
CA GLY A 770 -34.68 9.39 22.63
C GLY A 770 -33.46 8.73 21.99
N ALA A 771 -32.28 8.84 22.61
CA ALA A 771 -31.14 8.00 22.24
C ALA A 771 -31.45 6.52 22.53
N SER A 772 -31.11 5.64 21.59
CA SER A 772 -31.21 4.19 21.72
C SER A 772 -29.84 3.50 21.88
N ALA A 773 -28.78 4.30 21.96
CA ALA A 773 -27.44 3.92 22.35
C ALA A 773 -26.75 5.10 23.06
N LEU A 774 -25.80 4.82 23.93
CA LEU A 774 -25.06 5.81 24.70
C LEU A 774 -23.58 5.45 24.69
N GLY A 775 -22.73 6.44 24.44
CA GLY A 775 -21.28 6.27 24.50
C GLY A 775 -20.64 7.28 25.43
N TYR A 776 -19.47 6.93 25.95
CA TYR A 776 -18.68 7.78 26.85
C TYR A 776 -17.30 8.07 26.27
N ARG A 777 -16.89 9.34 26.40
CA ARG A 777 -15.59 9.89 26.01
C ARG A 777 -14.80 10.36 27.24
N GLY A 778 -13.52 10.67 27.08
CA GLY A 778 -12.60 10.97 28.18
C GLY A 778 -11.65 9.82 28.52
N PHE A 779 -11.57 8.81 27.64
CA PHE A 779 -10.69 7.64 27.73
C PHE A 779 -9.61 7.62 26.63
N GLU A 780 -9.58 8.66 25.80
CA GLU A 780 -8.67 8.83 24.67
C GLU A 780 -7.22 8.99 25.13
N GLY A 781 -6.27 8.44 24.38
CA GLY A 781 -4.86 8.43 24.75
C GLY A 781 -4.43 7.24 25.64
N PHE A 782 -3.16 7.27 26.07
CA PHE A 782 -2.46 6.16 26.72
C PHE A 782 -3.18 5.64 27.98
N ALA A 783 -3.07 4.33 28.23
CA ALA A 783 -3.84 3.57 29.24
C ALA A 783 -3.78 4.09 30.69
N ASP A 784 -2.87 5.02 31.00
CA ASP A 784 -2.59 5.47 32.37
C ASP A 784 -3.45 6.66 32.82
N MET A 785 -4.26 7.24 31.93
CA MET A 785 -5.26 8.24 32.35
C MET A 785 -6.36 7.59 33.20
N SER A 786 -6.50 8.09 34.43
CA SER A 786 -7.53 7.70 35.39
C SER A 786 -8.63 8.76 35.43
N LEU A 787 -9.88 8.34 35.60
CA LEU A 787 -11.00 9.25 35.83
C LEU A 787 -11.04 9.69 37.29
N ASP A 788 -11.85 10.70 37.60
CA ASP A 788 -12.22 11.00 38.97
C ASP A 788 -12.94 9.76 39.58
N PRO A 789 -12.53 9.25 40.76
CA PRO A 789 -13.16 8.09 41.37
C PRO A 789 -14.67 8.22 41.58
N ALA A 790 -15.17 9.43 41.83
CA ALA A 790 -16.61 9.69 41.95
C ALA A 790 -17.32 9.53 40.60
N VAL A 791 -16.68 9.94 39.51
CA VAL A 791 -17.19 9.72 38.15
C VAL A 791 -17.13 8.24 37.78
N GLU A 792 -16.08 7.50 38.11
CA GLU A 792 -16.02 6.04 37.87
C GLU A 792 -17.12 5.28 38.61
N ALA A 793 -17.31 5.60 39.90
CA ALA A 793 -18.36 5.01 40.71
C ALA A 793 -19.75 5.30 40.12
N GLU A 794 -19.98 6.54 39.69
CA GLU A 794 -21.25 6.96 39.11
C GLU A 794 -21.50 6.34 37.73
N LEU A 795 -20.49 6.26 36.87
CA LEU A 795 -20.57 5.55 35.59
C LEU A 795 -20.97 4.08 35.79
N LYS A 796 -20.32 3.39 36.73
CA LYS A 796 -20.68 2.01 37.06
C LYS A 796 -22.14 1.90 37.52
N ARG A 797 -22.57 2.83 38.39
CA ARG A 797 -23.94 2.86 38.91
C ARG A 797 -24.96 3.11 37.79
N ILE A 798 -24.78 4.16 37.00
CA ILE A 798 -25.74 4.55 35.96
C ILE A 798 -25.77 3.55 34.81
N ASN A 799 -24.63 2.99 34.39
CA ASN A 799 -24.60 1.96 33.36
C ASN A 799 -25.31 0.68 33.83
N GLY A 800 -25.13 0.29 35.10
CA GLY A 800 -25.89 -0.81 35.68
C GLY A 800 -27.40 -0.55 35.71
N GLN A 801 -27.80 0.70 35.98
CA GLN A 801 -29.20 1.13 35.96
C GLN A 801 -29.78 1.10 34.54
N ILE A 802 -29.12 1.72 33.56
CA ILE A 802 -29.55 1.75 32.16
C ILE A 802 -29.58 0.34 31.56
N ALA A 803 -28.58 -0.50 31.84
CA ALA A 803 -28.55 -1.87 31.36
C ALA A 803 -29.74 -2.70 31.88
N ARG A 804 -30.10 -2.56 33.16
CA ARG A 804 -31.27 -3.24 33.74
C ARG A 804 -32.59 -2.71 33.17
N LEU A 805 -32.66 -1.41 32.89
CA LEU A 805 -33.85 -0.74 32.33
C LEU A 805 -33.87 -0.71 30.80
N ALA A 806 -32.94 -1.38 30.13
CA ALA A 806 -32.79 -1.30 28.68
C ALA A 806 -34.08 -1.68 27.94
N ARG A 807 -34.82 -2.69 28.44
CA ARG A 807 -36.09 -3.11 27.85
C ARG A 807 -37.15 -2.02 27.97
N GLU A 808 -37.32 -1.42 29.15
CA GLU A 808 -38.26 -0.31 29.35
C GLU A 808 -37.85 0.92 28.54
N ILE A 809 -36.55 1.26 28.49
CA ILE A 809 -36.03 2.38 27.71
C ILE A 809 -36.33 2.20 26.21
N LEU A 810 -36.24 0.96 25.70
CA LEU A 810 -36.41 0.62 24.30
C LEU A 810 -37.83 0.14 23.97
N ALA A 811 -38.75 0.17 24.93
CA ALA A 811 -40.15 -0.19 24.70
C ALA A 811 -40.86 0.83 23.79
N PRO A 812 -42.00 0.45 23.17
CA PRO A 812 -42.80 1.36 22.37
C PRO A 812 -43.16 2.63 23.12
N ALA A 813 -43.18 3.76 22.41
CA ALA A 813 -43.67 5.01 22.97
C ALA A 813 -45.12 4.83 23.43
N SER A 814 -45.46 5.33 24.62
CA SER A 814 -46.84 5.26 25.12
C SER A 814 -47.77 6.06 24.20
N SER A 815 -48.94 5.50 23.91
CA SER A 815 -50.02 6.23 23.22
C SER A 815 -50.76 7.19 24.14
N ARG A 816 -50.45 7.21 25.44
CA ARG A 816 -51.07 8.08 26.44
C ARG A 816 -50.53 9.50 26.31
N THR A 817 -51.39 10.47 26.58
CA THR A 817 -50.95 11.86 26.72
C THR A 817 -50.25 12.01 28.06
N VAL A 818 -48.97 12.40 28.02
CA VAL A 818 -48.16 12.70 29.19
C VAL A 818 -47.72 14.16 29.14
N ARG A 819 -47.69 14.83 30.29
CA ARG A 819 -47.15 16.19 30.42
C ARG A 819 -46.48 16.34 31.78
N MET A 820 -45.30 16.92 31.80
CA MET A 820 -44.60 17.30 33.02
C MET A 820 -44.45 18.82 33.05
N VAL A 821 -44.78 19.44 34.19
CA VAL A 821 -44.49 20.85 34.45
C VAL A 821 -43.87 20.97 35.82
N MET A 822 -42.77 21.70 35.90
CA MET A 822 -42.13 22.04 37.18
C MET A 822 -42.54 23.43 37.64
N ASP A 823 -42.67 23.58 38.96
CA ASP A 823 -42.87 24.86 39.61
C ASP A 823 -41.76 25.85 39.26
N GLY A 824 -42.09 27.15 39.21
CA GLY A 824 -41.13 28.20 38.89
C GLY A 824 -40.64 28.21 37.44
N ALA A 825 -41.31 27.48 36.54
CA ALA A 825 -40.92 27.32 35.14
C ALA A 825 -39.51 26.71 34.96
N ILE A 826 -39.08 25.86 35.91
CA ILE A 826 -37.84 25.10 35.80
C ILE A 826 -37.92 24.21 34.54
N PRO A 827 -36.93 24.29 33.63
CA PRO A 827 -36.93 23.47 32.43
C PRO A 827 -36.84 21.99 32.80
N CYS A 828 -37.67 21.17 32.17
CA CYS A 828 -37.74 19.74 32.41
C CYS A 828 -38.08 19.00 31.11
N HIS A 829 -37.84 17.71 31.10
CA HIS A 829 -38.24 16.85 30.00
C HIS A 829 -38.58 15.45 30.47
N TRP A 830 -39.23 14.69 29.59
CA TRP A 830 -39.70 13.35 29.91
C TRP A 830 -39.75 12.46 28.67
N LYS A 831 -39.72 11.15 28.93
CA LYS A 831 -39.96 10.07 27.96
C LYS A 831 -40.93 9.08 28.55
N ALA A 832 -41.92 8.68 27.76
CA ALA A 832 -42.95 7.72 28.16
C ALA A 832 -42.93 6.50 27.25
N THR A 833 -42.84 5.32 27.85
CA THR A 833 -42.83 4.03 27.15
C THR A 833 -43.85 3.11 27.79
N GLU A 834 -44.49 2.24 27.00
CA GLU A 834 -45.53 1.35 27.52
C GLU A 834 -45.41 -0.04 26.88
N GLU A 835 -45.33 -1.07 27.73
CA GLU A 835 -45.28 -2.47 27.32
C GLU A 835 -46.12 -3.30 28.29
N HIS A 836 -46.97 -4.20 27.79
CA HIS A 836 -47.78 -5.12 28.60
C HIS A 836 -48.61 -4.45 29.73
N GLY A 837 -49.19 -3.28 29.46
CA GLY A 837 -49.99 -2.53 30.44
C GLY A 837 -49.17 -1.83 31.53
N VAL A 838 -47.85 -1.77 31.37
CA VAL A 838 -46.95 -1.06 32.28
C VAL A 838 -46.40 0.17 31.57
N LEU A 839 -46.79 1.35 32.06
CA LEU A 839 -46.21 2.63 31.66
C LEU A 839 -44.93 2.86 32.47
N THR A 840 -43.84 3.15 31.78
CA THR A 840 -42.60 3.64 32.37
C THR A 840 -42.35 5.08 31.92
N LEU A 841 -42.23 5.98 32.90
CA LEU A 841 -41.92 7.38 32.68
C LEU A 841 -40.50 7.68 33.16
N PHE A 842 -39.70 8.31 32.31
CA PHE A 842 -38.38 8.83 32.65
C PHE A 842 -38.50 10.35 32.65
N CYS A 843 -38.31 10.98 33.80
CA CYS A 843 -38.49 12.42 33.99
C CYS A 843 -37.22 13.03 34.56
N GLN A 844 -36.86 14.24 34.12
CA GLN A 844 -35.65 14.90 34.61
C GLN A 844 -35.78 16.42 34.60
N SER A 845 -35.21 17.06 35.63
CA SER A 845 -34.98 18.51 35.64
C SER A 845 -33.73 18.86 34.82
N LEU A 846 -33.82 19.89 33.98
CA LEU A 846 -32.70 20.35 33.14
C LEU A 846 -31.90 21.50 33.77
N ASP A 847 -32.29 21.97 34.96
CA ASP A 847 -31.67 23.11 35.63
C ASP A 847 -30.54 22.68 36.59
N GLU A 848 -29.43 23.41 36.57
CA GLU A 848 -28.24 23.12 37.37
C GLU A 848 -28.36 23.56 38.84
N SER A 849 -29.36 24.38 39.18
CA SER A 849 -29.51 25.02 40.49
C SER A 849 -30.91 24.92 41.11
N GLY A 850 -31.94 24.80 40.27
CA GLY A 850 -33.34 24.85 40.64
C GLY A 850 -33.80 23.56 41.31
N ARG A 851 -34.45 23.72 42.47
CA ARG A 851 -35.20 22.66 43.15
C ARG A 851 -36.69 23.02 43.07
N GLY A 852 -37.52 22.06 42.70
CA GLY A 852 -38.97 22.30 42.59
C GLY A 852 -39.78 21.01 42.57
N ALA A 853 -41.09 21.14 42.76
CA ALA A 853 -42.01 20.04 42.53
C ALA A 853 -42.39 19.99 41.05
N ALA A 854 -42.57 18.78 40.52
CA ALA A 854 -43.11 18.54 39.20
C ALA A 854 -44.52 17.96 39.31
N GLU A 855 -45.46 18.53 38.59
CA GLU A 855 -46.77 17.96 38.34
C GLU A 855 -46.72 17.15 37.04
N ILE A 856 -46.97 15.85 37.14
CA ILE A 856 -46.89 14.89 36.02
C ILE A 856 -48.30 14.39 35.74
N PHE A 857 -48.80 14.73 34.55
CA PHE A 857 -50.10 14.34 34.03
C PHE A 857 -49.96 13.10 33.16
N VAL A 858 -50.89 12.16 33.31
CA VAL A 858 -50.97 10.92 32.53
C VAL A 858 -52.44 10.62 32.26
N SER A 859 -52.83 10.65 30.98
CA SER A 859 -54.22 10.39 30.57
C SER A 859 -54.70 9.00 31.03
N GLY A 860 -55.84 8.97 31.74
CA GLY A 860 -56.46 7.75 32.24
C GLY A 860 -55.85 7.15 33.51
N LEU A 861 -54.94 7.87 34.19
CA LEU A 861 -54.41 7.48 35.50
C LEU A 861 -55.50 7.65 36.57
N ARG A 862 -55.88 6.55 37.24
CA ARG A 862 -56.94 6.57 38.25
C ARG A 862 -56.43 7.08 39.60
N GLN A 863 -57.27 7.80 40.32
CA GLN A 863 -57.04 8.12 41.72
C GLN A 863 -56.71 6.86 42.54
N GLY A 864 -55.66 6.95 43.37
CA GLY A 864 -55.20 5.85 44.22
C GLY A 864 -54.32 4.81 43.52
N ALA A 865 -54.06 4.95 42.22
CA ALA A 865 -53.08 4.11 41.53
C ALA A 865 -51.68 4.29 42.15
N VAL A 866 -50.97 3.17 42.31
CA VAL A 866 -49.61 3.18 42.87
C VAL A 866 -48.62 3.53 41.76
N VAL A 867 -47.86 4.59 42.00
CA VAL A 867 -46.74 5.01 41.15
C VAL A 867 -45.45 4.58 41.84
N GLU A 868 -44.78 3.54 41.33
CA GLU A 868 -43.48 3.10 41.83
C GLU A 868 -42.40 4.09 41.39
N VAL A 869 -41.57 4.57 42.32
CA VAL A 869 -40.36 5.31 41.96
C VAL A 869 -39.18 4.33 41.95
N VAL A 870 -38.76 3.95 40.76
CA VAL A 870 -37.81 2.87 40.51
C VAL A 870 -36.47 3.21 41.13
N ASP A 871 -35.88 2.24 41.85
CA ASP A 871 -34.59 2.34 42.57
C ASP A 871 -34.54 3.30 43.77
N GLU A 872 -35.65 3.91 44.15
CA GLU A 872 -35.71 4.86 45.28
C GLU A 872 -36.43 4.30 46.52
N GLY A 873 -36.94 3.08 46.46
CA GLY A 873 -37.58 2.42 47.60
C GLY A 873 -38.85 3.12 48.11
N ARG A 874 -39.49 3.92 47.25
CA ARG A 874 -40.69 4.71 47.58
C ARG A 874 -41.76 4.60 46.50
N THR A 875 -43.00 4.84 46.89
CA THR A 875 -44.16 4.90 45.99
C THR A 875 -44.94 6.18 46.22
N LEU A 876 -45.58 6.70 45.18
CA LEU A 876 -46.52 7.81 45.25
C LEU A 876 -47.94 7.30 45.01
N SER A 877 -48.93 7.99 45.59
CA SER A 877 -50.34 7.74 45.28
C SER A 877 -50.79 8.73 44.21
N ALA A 878 -51.33 8.22 43.11
CA ALA A 878 -51.89 9.07 42.06
C ALA A 878 -53.13 9.81 42.54
N GLN A 879 -53.28 11.06 42.10
CA GLN A 879 -54.55 11.76 42.00
C GLN A 879 -55.18 11.41 40.64
N GLU A 880 -56.44 11.80 40.42
CA GLU A 880 -57.07 11.61 39.12
C GLU A 880 -56.25 12.30 38.02
N GLU A 881 -55.79 11.52 37.04
CA GLU A 881 -54.95 11.89 35.90
C GLU A 881 -53.56 12.49 36.19
N LYS A 882 -53.11 12.55 37.44
CA LYS A 882 -51.81 13.17 37.78
C LYS A 882 -51.18 12.69 39.08
N PHE A 883 -49.89 12.98 39.24
CA PHE A 883 -49.16 12.89 40.52
C PHE A 883 -48.10 13.99 40.61
N THR A 884 -47.55 14.19 41.80
CA THR A 884 -46.53 15.23 42.05
C THR A 884 -45.31 14.61 42.72
N ASP A 885 -44.11 15.05 42.33
CA ASP A 885 -42.86 14.64 42.96
C ASP A 885 -41.85 15.78 43.05
N ALA A 886 -40.88 15.70 43.95
CA ALA A 886 -39.86 16.73 44.18
C ALA A 886 -38.56 16.41 43.45
N PHE A 887 -38.08 17.32 42.61
CA PHE A 887 -36.86 17.15 41.84
C PHE A 887 -35.72 18.01 42.42
N ALA A 888 -34.55 17.40 42.58
CA ALA A 888 -33.29 18.10 42.82
C ALA A 888 -32.75 18.73 41.51
N PRO A 889 -31.79 19.67 41.57
CA PRO A 889 -31.12 20.16 40.37
C PRO A 889 -30.51 19.00 39.57
N LEU A 890 -30.73 19.01 38.25
CA LEU A 890 -30.39 17.94 37.30
C LEU A 890 -30.95 16.54 37.64
N GLY A 891 -31.80 16.44 38.65
CA GLY A 891 -32.29 15.17 39.17
C GLY A 891 -33.23 14.48 38.19
N GLU A 892 -33.13 13.16 38.11
CA GLU A 892 -34.04 12.30 37.37
C GLU A 892 -34.82 11.38 38.29
N HIS A 893 -36.04 11.06 37.88
CA HIS A 893 -36.90 10.06 38.51
C HIS A 893 -37.48 9.16 37.43
N ILE A 894 -37.58 7.87 37.74
CA ILE A 894 -38.12 6.85 36.85
C ILE A 894 -39.35 6.27 37.53
N TYR A 895 -40.49 6.33 36.87
CA TYR A 895 -41.76 5.88 37.43
C TYR A 895 -42.28 4.66 36.69
N ARG A 896 -42.78 3.67 37.42
CA ARG A 896 -43.50 2.53 36.85
C ARG A 896 -44.94 2.52 37.34
N ILE A 897 -45.87 2.48 36.40
CA ILE A 897 -47.31 2.56 36.65
C ILE A 897 -48.00 1.41 35.91
N ARG A 898 -48.81 0.62 36.64
CA ARG A 898 -49.61 -0.47 36.07
C ARG A 898 -51.02 0.03 35.80
N PHE A 899 -51.47 -0.12 34.56
CA PHE A 899 -52.80 0.31 34.10
C PHE A 899 -53.78 -0.85 33.97
#